data_AF-A0A257N2R8-F1
#
_entry.id   AF-A0A257N2R8-F1
#
_cell.length_a   1.000
_cell.length_b   1.000
_cell.length_c   1.000
_cell.angle_alpha   90.00
_cell.angle_beta   90.00
_cell.angle_gamma   90.00
#
_symmetry.space_group_name_H-M   'P 1'
#
loop_
_entity.id
_entity.type
_entity.pdbx_description
1 polymer ?
#
loop_
_entity_poly.entity_id
_entity_poly.type
_entity_poly.pdbx_seq_one_letter_code
_entity_poly.pdbx_strand_id
1 'polypeptide(L)'
;MAKMKIMSYPSEAKTDRSLSLIVLFAGTLFISASLMFVLQPLFGKLLLPLLGGSPAVWNTCMVFYQSILFLGYLYAHTISTRFDQHRQIQIHAAIILISFLALPVALPENTVPPAESDPTFWLLWTLFLAIGLPYFVVSTTAPLVQKWFANIGHHTSHDPYYLYAASNTGSLIALLSYPFLLEPTIGLANQKAYWSIGYLILCVLIAGCAFVLWKTRQNTVDVQDSSLEENNLSLHRKLHWMALAFVPSSLLLGLTNFISTDIASVPLLWIIPLTLYLLSFVIVFSKWNDKIHPVMVKLQPIVLLPFIAYAFINPADLPYWAYLGLHLLAFFFAVMVCHGELAKNRPHTQHLTTFYLIMSFAGMLGGMFNTFVAPFIFNGIYEYPLMIVAALLLRPGALVTFKTGLLLQIVAPALLVVTGLILYASVNDLIQYFDLIVISLIALTLLTFLLRAKPVAFALLTGAIIFLALGLHGLSSHTLFKERTFFGVLAVRESVLTSEQNQPEKYHELFHGTTKHGAQRLPANLATIPLTYYSRPGPMGQLFKEFDNTNENWTIGVVGLGAGALTCYAKDQQNWTLYEIDPLVVDIASNPDYFSYLKRCSHNTTMRVGDARLSLENEPDQKFDLLVMDAFSSDSVPTHLLTQEALELYFKKLKPNGILAFHITNRHLLLKKVLSIHAEHLHFAALIQEFKPQQDIPLVVATDWVVMAKNPETLAPLSLSQLGNWQKMPLYFDMKPWTDDFTNIVSIWK
;
A
#
# COMPACT_ATOMS: atom_id res chain seq x y z
N MET A 1 75.91 19.61 33.52
CA MET A 1 75.37 18.27 33.81
C MET A 1 74.00 18.43 34.45
N ALA A 2 72.92 18.34 33.67
CA ALA A 2 71.55 18.26 34.17
C ALA A 2 70.83 17.17 33.37
N LYS A 3 70.40 16.11 34.05
CA LYS A 3 69.74 14.93 33.48
C LYS A 3 68.32 15.29 33.06
N MET A 4 68.04 15.21 31.76
CA MET A 4 66.70 15.29 31.18
C MET A 4 66.07 13.90 31.23
N LYS A 5 64.99 13.75 32.00
CA LYS A 5 64.22 12.52 32.19
C LYS A 5 63.23 12.41 31.02
N ILE A 6 63.50 11.50 30.08
CA ILE A 6 62.58 11.21 28.97
C ILE A 6 61.43 10.37 29.54
N MET A 7 60.23 10.95 29.54
CA MET A 7 58.96 10.26 29.82
C MET A 7 58.57 9.45 28.58
N SER A 8 58.71 8.13 28.66
CA SER A 8 58.14 7.19 27.69
C SER A 8 56.64 7.04 27.93
N TYR A 9 55.80 7.45 26.99
CA TYR A 9 54.39 7.08 26.94
C TYR A 9 54.25 5.60 26.54
N PRO A 10 53.44 4.76 27.22
CA PRO A 10 53.08 3.46 26.69
C PRO A 10 52.05 3.65 25.57
N SER A 11 52.41 3.25 24.36
CA SER A 11 51.48 3.07 23.25
C SER A 11 50.64 1.80 23.50
N GLU A 12 49.54 1.94 24.23
CA GLU A 12 48.55 0.85 24.31
C GLU A 12 47.76 0.76 23.00
N ALA A 13 47.72 -0.44 22.42
CA ALA A 13 46.88 -0.83 21.29
C ALA A 13 45.37 -0.63 21.61
N LYS A 14 44.86 0.60 21.42
CA LYS A 14 43.44 0.96 21.63
C LYS A 14 42.53 0.70 20.42
N THR A 15 43.07 0.24 19.29
CA THR A 15 42.34 0.20 18.01
C THR A 15 41.44 -1.03 17.81
N ASP A 16 41.87 -2.25 18.16
CA ASP A 16 41.12 -3.48 17.83
C ASP A 16 39.84 -3.71 18.67
N ARG A 17 39.83 -3.30 19.94
CA ARG A 17 38.62 -3.37 20.79
C ARG A 17 37.54 -2.37 20.39
N SER A 18 37.90 -1.30 19.68
CA SER A 18 36.97 -0.23 19.31
C SER A 18 36.05 -0.64 18.14
N LEU A 19 36.63 -1.28 17.12
CA LEU A 19 35.91 -1.70 15.92
C LEU A 19 34.97 -2.87 16.21
N SER A 20 35.41 -3.82 17.02
CA SER A 20 34.61 -5.00 17.41
C SER A 20 33.33 -4.63 18.15
N LEU A 21 33.36 -3.60 19.00
CA LEU A 21 32.17 -3.08 19.68
C LEU A 21 31.18 -2.40 18.71
N ILE A 22 31.68 -1.59 17.78
CA ILE A 22 30.82 -0.98 16.75
C ILE A 22 30.16 -2.07 15.89
N VAL A 23 30.92 -3.09 15.48
CA VAL A 23 30.39 -4.19 14.65
C VAL A 23 29.31 -4.97 15.39
N LEU A 24 29.51 -5.29 16.68
CA LEU A 24 28.51 -5.98 17.48
C LEU A 24 27.20 -5.18 17.59
N PHE A 25 27.28 -3.91 18.00
CA PHE A 25 26.11 -3.07 18.22
C PHE A 25 25.40 -2.72 16.91
N ALA A 26 26.15 -2.30 15.88
CA ALA A 26 25.59 -2.00 14.56
C ALA A 26 25.03 -3.26 13.89
N GLY A 27 25.70 -4.40 13.99
CA GLY A 27 25.24 -5.69 13.46
C GLY A 27 23.97 -6.18 14.14
N THR A 28 23.86 -6.02 15.46
CA THR A 28 22.63 -6.33 16.22
C THR A 28 21.47 -5.47 15.74
N LEU A 29 21.68 -4.17 15.59
CA LEU A 29 20.65 -3.23 15.10
C LEU A 29 20.26 -3.51 13.66
N PHE A 30 21.23 -3.83 12.80
CA PHE A 30 21.00 -4.20 11.41
C PHE A 30 20.13 -5.46 11.32
N ILE A 31 20.52 -6.54 11.99
CA ILE A 31 19.77 -7.82 11.98
C ILE A 31 18.38 -7.64 12.57
N SER A 32 18.26 -6.92 13.68
CA SER A 32 16.96 -6.60 14.30
C SER A 32 16.04 -5.89 13.31
N ALA A 33 16.54 -4.86 12.64
CA ALA A 33 15.76 -4.09 11.67
C ALA A 33 15.40 -4.92 10.43
N SER A 34 16.33 -5.74 9.93
CA SER A 34 16.08 -6.64 8.81
C SER A 34 14.99 -7.66 9.13
N LEU A 35 15.03 -8.30 10.31
CA LEU A 35 13.99 -9.24 10.74
C LEU A 35 12.64 -8.55 10.88
N MET A 36 12.62 -7.34 11.44
CA MET A 36 11.39 -6.55 11.58
C MET A 36 10.75 -6.28 10.21
N PHE A 37 11.54 -5.92 9.19
CA PHE A 37 11.06 -5.57 7.85
C PHE A 37 10.78 -6.77 6.95
N VAL A 38 11.41 -7.93 7.15
CA VAL A 38 11.01 -9.18 6.46
C VAL A 38 9.66 -9.68 6.98
N LEU A 39 9.37 -9.50 8.27
CA LEU A 39 8.14 -10.02 8.88
C LEU A 39 6.88 -9.35 8.31
N GLN A 40 6.95 -8.05 7.98
CA GLN A 40 5.79 -7.29 7.52
C GLN A 40 5.16 -7.84 6.23
N PRO A 41 5.90 -7.98 5.11
CA PRO A 41 5.36 -8.56 3.87
C PRO A 41 5.11 -10.07 3.98
N LEU A 42 5.82 -10.80 4.87
CA LEU A 42 5.51 -12.20 5.18
C LEU A 42 4.07 -12.35 5.69
N PHE A 43 3.69 -11.53 6.67
CA PHE A 43 2.33 -11.54 7.21
C PHE A 43 1.30 -10.96 6.24
N GLY A 44 1.68 -9.97 5.42
CA GLY A 44 0.83 -9.50 4.33
C GLY A 44 0.43 -10.64 3.38
N LYS A 45 1.36 -11.55 3.04
CA LYS A 45 1.05 -12.74 2.24
C LYS A 45 0.18 -13.76 2.96
N LEU A 46 0.45 -14.04 4.24
CA LEU A 46 -0.35 -14.98 5.03
C LEU A 46 -1.82 -14.51 5.18
N LEU A 47 -2.05 -13.19 5.20
CA LEU A 47 -3.38 -12.60 5.33
C LEU A 47 -4.12 -12.43 4.00
N LEU A 48 -3.40 -12.47 2.87
CA LEU A 48 -3.97 -12.25 1.54
C LEU A 48 -5.19 -13.16 1.24
N PRO A 49 -5.20 -14.45 1.58
CA PRO A 49 -6.36 -15.31 1.33
C PRO A 49 -7.61 -14.94 2.12
N LEU A 50 -7.47 -14.20 3.21
CA LEU A 50 -8.58 -13.85 4.10
C LEU A 50 -9.20 -12.50 3.72
N LEU A 51 -8.37 -11.51 3.38
CA LEU A 51 -8.83 -10.12 3.19
C LEU A 51 -8.61 -9.59 1.77
N GLY A 52 -7.97 -10.37 0.89
CA GLY A 52 -7.54 -9.91 -0.42
C GLY A 52 -6.37 -8.92 -0.36
N GLY A 53 -6.03 -8.36 -1.53
CA GLY A 53 -4.86 -7.50 -1.72
C GLY A 53 -5.12 -6.00 -1.58
N SER A 54 -6.13 -5.58 -0.80
CA SER A 54 -6.51 -4.17 -0.76
C SER A 54 -5.45 -3.27 -0.10
N PRO A 55 -5.32 -2.00 -0.49
CA PRO A 55 -4.43 -1.05 0.17
C PRO A 55 -4.76 -0.82 1.65
N ALA A 56 -6.02 -1.00 2.06
CA ALA A 56 -6.43 -0.83 3.45
C ALA A 56 -5.91 -1.95 4.37
N VAL A 57 -5.78 -3.19 3.87
CA VAL A 57 -5.12 -4.28 4.59
C VAL A 57 -3.70 -3.87 4.95
N TRP A 58 -2.95 -3.34 3.96
CA TRP A 58 -1.58 -2.88 4.19
C TRP A 58 -1.51 -1.73 5.20
N ASN A 59 -2.38 -0.72 5.11
CA ASN A 59 -2.37 0.37 6.08
C ASN A 59 -2.71 -0.09 7.50
N THR A 60 -3.65 -1.02 7.62
CA THR A 60 -4.03 -1.59 8.92
C THR A 60 -2.85 -2.38 9.52
N CYS A 61 -2.15 -3.16 8.70
CA CYS A 61 -0.88 -3.79 9.09
C CYS A 61 0.16 -2.74 9.53
N MET A 62 0.30 -1.64 8.78
CA MET A 62 1.22 -0.56 9.13
C MET A 62 0.86 0.09 10.46
N VAL A 63 -0.43 0.32 10.75
CA VAL A 63 -0.89 0.82 12.06
C VAL A 63 -0.46 -0.15 13.16
N PHE A 64 -0.72 -1.44 13.00
CA PHE A 64 -0.30 -2.46 13.96
C PHE A 64 1.22 -2.39 14.21
N TYR A 65 2.01 -2.44 13.15
CA TYR A 65 3.47 -2.40 13.24
C TYR A 65 3.99 -1.12 13.89
N GLN A 66 3.41 0.03 13.57
CA GLN A 66 3.78 1.31 14.16
C GLN A 66 3.35 1.41 15.64
N SER A 67 2.19 0.87 16.00
CA SER A 67 1.72 0.80 17.39
C SER A 67 2.62 -0.08 18.26
N ILE A 68 2.97 -1.28 17.81
CA ILE A 68 3.86 -2.18 18.57
C ILE A 68 5.30 -1.62 18.60
N LEU A 69 5.74 -0.94 17.54
CA LEU A 69 7.01 -0.20 17.54
C LEU A 69 7.02 0.89 18.61
N PHE A 70 5.96 1.71 18.68
CA PHE A 70 5.79 2.71 19.73
C PHE A 70 5.80 2.09 21.14
N LEU A 71 5.07 0.99 21.34
CA LEU A 71 5.06 0.29 22.64
C LEU A 71 6.46 -0.23 23.03
N GLY A 72 7.22 -0.78 22.08
CA GLY A 72 8.60 -1.21 22.32
C GLY A 72 9.52 -0.03 22.68
N TYR A 73 9.32 1.12 22.05
CA TYR A 73 10.07 2.33 22.35
C TYR A 73 9.68 2.93 23.70
N LEU A 74 8.39 2.87 24.07
CA LEU A 74 7.88 3.28 25.38
C LEU A 74 8.44 2.38 26.49
N TYR A 75 8.50 1.08 26.25
CA TYR A 75 9.16 0.13 27.13
C TYR A 75 10.65 0.47 27.30
N ALA A 76 11.38 0.64 26.19
CA ALA A 76 12.80 0.95 26.22
C ALA A 76 13.09 2.29 26.92
N HIS A 77 12.24 3.31 26.73
CA HIS A 77 12.34 4.58 27.43
C HIS A 77 12.10 4.41 28.94
N THR A 78 11.03 3.71 29.32
CA THR A 78 10.64 3.51 30.72
C THR A 78 11.71 2.72 31.47
N ILE A 79 12.23 1.65 30.86
CA ILE A 79 13.23 0.81 31.51
C ILE A 79 14.58 1.54 31.64
N SER A 80 14.96 2.31 30.62
CA SER A 80 16.21 3.07 30.59
C SER A 80 16.23 4.25 31.56
N THR A 81 15.07 4.77 31.96
CA THR A 81 14.94 5.96 32.82
C THR A 81 14.62 5.62 34.27
N ARG A 82 13.93 4.50 34.54
CA ARG A 82 13.48 4.14 35.89
C ARG A 82 14.33 3.07 36.58
N PHE A 83 15.08 2.27 35.82
CA PHE A 83 15.83 1.14 36.38
C PHE A 83 17.32 1.26 36.09
N ASP A 84 18.13 0.70 36.98
CA ASP A 84 19.56 0.54 36.77
C ASP A 84 19.85 -0.55 35.72
N GLN A 85 21.05 -0.53 35.15
CA GLN A 85 21.41 -1.37 34.01
C GLN A 85 21.25 -2.88 34.28
N HIS A 86 21.46 -3.38 35.51
CA HIS A 86 21.27 -4.81 35.80
C HIS A 86 19.80 -5.22 35.74
N ARG A 87 18.92 -4.43 36.35
CA ARG A 87 17.47 -4.66 36.26
C ARG A 87 16.99 -4.54 34.82
N GLN A 88 17.54 -3.61 34.03
CA GLN A 88 17.24 -3.52 32.60
C GLN A 88 17.53 -4.84 31.87
N ILE A 89 18.73 -5.42 32.08
CA ILE A 89 19.13 -6.68 31.47
C ILE A 89 18.23 -7.84 31.94
N GLN A 90 17.93 -7.93 33.24
CA GLN A 90 17.10 -9.00 33.80
C GLN A 90 15.67 -8.98 33.27
N ILE A 91 15.01 -7.82 33.30
CA ILE A 91 13.63 -7.67 32.81
C ILE A 91 13.60 -7.96 31.31
N HIS A 92 14.55 -7.44 30.54
CA HIS A 92 14.57 -7.66 29.10
C HIS A 92 14.85 -9.13 28.74
N ALA A 93 15.73 -9.81 29.47
CA ALA A 93 15.96 -11.24 29.33
C ALA A 93 14.69 -12.06 29.63
N ALA A 94 13.92 -11.71 30.66
CA ALA A 94 12.65 -12.36 30.96
C ALA A 94 11.63 -12.19 29.82
N ILE A 95 11.54 -10.99 29.24
CA ILE A 95 10.63 -10.74 28.10
C ILE A 95 11.05 -11.53 26.86
N ILE A 96 12.35 -11.62 26.57
CA ILE A 96 12.88 -12.48 25.48
C ILE A 96 12.54 -13.95 25.73
N LEU A 97 12.60 -14.44 26.97
CA LEU A 97 12.22 -15.81 27.26
C LEU A 97 10.72 -16.06 27.05
N ILE A 98 9.87 -15.10 27.43
CA ILE A 98 8.41 -15.18 27.24
C ILE A 98 8.05 -15.14 25.74
N SER A 99 8.79 -14.39 24.92
CA SER A 99 8.51 -14.32 23.47
C SER A 99 8.74 -15.62 22.72
N PHE A 100 9.50 -16.56 23.26
CA PHE A 100 9.64 -17.90 22.66
C PHE A 100 8.33 -18.70 22.70
N LEU A 101 7.38 -18.37 23.57
CA LEU A 101 6.05 -18.99 23.59
C LEU A 101 5.23 -18.69 22.32
N ALA A 102 5.60 -17.63 21.58
CA ALA A 102 4.93 -17.23 20.35
C ALA A 102 5.61 -17.79 19.08
N LEU A 103 6.57 -18.72 19.22
CA LEU A 103 7.22 -19.39 18.09
C LEU A 103 6.67 -20.82 17.90
N PRO A 104 6.53 -21.30 16.64
CA PRO A 104 6.76 -20.58 15.39
C PRO A 104 5.65 -19.57 15.12
N VAL A 105 6.01 -18.46 14.49
CA VAL A 105 5.05 -17.40 14.17
C VAL A 105 4.04 -17.91 13.13
N ALA A 106 2.75 -17.90 13.45
CA ALA A 106 1.68 -18.34 12.57
C ALA A 106 0.38 -17.58 12.86
N LEU A 107 -0.57 -17.61 11.92
CA LEU A 107 -1.92 -17.14 12.18
C LEU A 107 -2.63 -18.11 13.14
N PRO A 108 -3.51 -17.62 14.03
CA PRO A 108 -4.35 -18.48 14.86
C PRO A 108 -5.21 -19.43 14.01
N GLU A 109 -5.55 -20.60 14.55
CA GLU A 109 -6.42 -21.56 13.86
C GLU A 109 -7.84 -20.98 13.66
N ASN A 110 -8.47 -21.26 12.50
CA ASN A 110 -9.84 -20.88 12.14
C ASN A 110 -10.16 -19.37 12.18
N THR A 111 -9.21 -18.51 11.80
CA THR A 111 -9.46 -17.06 11.68
C THR A 111 -10.24 -16.73 10.41
N VAL A 112 -11.56 -16.57 10.53
CA VAL A 112 -12.42 -16.06 9.46
C VAL A 112 -12.71 -14.57 9.70
N PRO A 113 -12.49 -13.69 8.71
CA PRO A 113 -12.81 -12.28 8.85
C PRO A 113 -14.34 -12.04 8.83
N PRO A 114 -14.82 -10.95 9.43
CA PRO A 114 -16.23 -10.60 9.34
C PRO A 114 -16.63 -10.25 7.90
N ALA A 115 -17.76 -10.80 7.42
CA ALA A 115 -18.25 -10.59 6.06
C ALA A 115 -19.12 -9.33 5.90
N GLU A 116 -19.81 -8.90 6.96
CA GLU A 116 -20.79 -7.81 6.92
C GLU A 116 -20.29 -6.50 7.56
N SER A 117 -19.05 -6.48 8.08
CA SER A 117 -18.49 -5.32 8.77
C SER A 117 -17.02 -5.11 8.43
N ASP A 118 -16.54 -3.89 8.63
CA ASP A 118 -15.12 -3.53 8.45
C ASP A 118 -14.18 -4.48 9.23
N PRO A 119 -13.28 -5.21 8.55
CA PRO A 119 -12.38 -6.19 9.16
C PRO A 119 -11.18 -5.57 9.89
N THR A 120 -11.04 -4.24 9.93
CA THR A 120 -9.86 -3.54 10.47
C THR A 120 -9.51 -3.95 11.90
N PHE A 121 -10.48 -3.95 12.83
CA PHE A 121 -10.21 -4.35 14.23
C PHE A 121 -9.90 -5.83 14.38
N TRP A 122 -10.57 -6.68 13.60
CA TRP A 122 -10.29 -8.11 13.54
C TRP A 122 -8.85 -8.37 13.07
N LEU A 123 -8.39 -7.63 12.06
CA LEU A 123 -7.04 -7.75 11.53
C LEU A 123 -6.00 -7.34 12.57
N LEU A 124 -6.20 -6.20 13.25
CA LEU A 124 -5.30 -5.77 14.34
C LEU A 124 -5.20 -6.82 15.45
N TRP A 125 -6.33 -7.42 15.84
CA TRP A 125 -6.36 -8.45 16.86
C TRP A 125 -5.66 -9.74 16.42
N THR A 126 -5.88 -10.16 15.17
CA THR A 126 -5.23 -11.33 14.58
C THR A 126 -3.71 -11.16 14.54
N LEU A 127 -3.21 -9.99 14.12
CA LEU A 127 -1.79 -9.67 14.14
C LEU A 127 -1.23 -9.62 15.57
N PHE A 128 -2.00 -9.07 16.52
CA PHE A 128 -1.58 -9.02 17.92
C PHE A 128 -1.33 -10.41 18.49
N LEU A 129 -2.23 -11.36 18.23
CA LEU A 129 -2.08 -12.76 18.65
C LEU A 129 -0.96 -13.48 17.89
N ALA A 130 -0.84 -13.25 16.58
CA ALA A 130 0.10 -13.97 15.72
C ALA A 130 1.56 -13.53 15.92
N ILE A 131 1.82 -12.22 16.00
CA ILE A 131 3.17 -11.63 15.93
C ILE A 131 3.46 -10.57 16.99
N GLY A 132 2.47 -10.15 17.79
CA GLY A 132 2.60 -9.00 18.68
C GLY A 132 3.81 -9.08 19.61
N LEU A 133 4.01 -10.24 20.24
CA LEU A 133 5.07 -10.42 21.23
C LEU A 133 6.49 -10.51 20.62
N PRO A 134 6.77 -11.35 19.59
CA PRO A 134 8.07 -11.34 18.92
C PRO A 134 8.39 -9.98 18.30
N TYR A 135 7.42 -9.34 17.63
CA TYR A 135 7.62 -8.02 17.01
C TYR A 135 7.88 -6.93 18.07
N PHE A 136 7.20 -6.98 19.21
CA PHE A 136 7.48 -6.10 20.36
C PHE A 136 8.92 -6.25 20.85
N VAL A 137 9.44 -7.47 21.01
CA VAL A 137 10.84 -7.66 21.42
C VAL A 137 11.81 -7.06 20.41
N VAL A 138 11.63 -7.37 19.12
CA VAL A 138 12.49 -6.83 18.05
C VAL A 138 12.46 -5.29 18.06
N SER A 139 11.30 -4.69 18.26
CA SER A 139 11.12 -3.23 18.23
C SER A 139 11.81 -2.51 19.40
N THR A 140 12.01 -3.17 20.53
CA THR A 140 12.73 -2.58 21.68
C THR A 140 14.24 -2.42 21.43
N THR A 141 14.80 -3.20 20.50
CA THR A 141 16.24 -3.32 20.28
C THR A 141 16.88 -1.99 19.90
N ALA A 142 16.26 -1.23 18.99
CA ALA A 142 16.83 0.01 18.46
C ALA A 142 17.15 1.05 19.55
N PRO A 143 16.17 1.54 20.34
CA PRO A 143 16.43 2.51 21.40
C PRO A 143 17.24 1.93 22.56
N LEU A 144 17.04 0.65 22.91
CA LEU A 144 17.71 0.03 24.07
C LEU A 144 19.19 -0.20 23.81
N VAL A 145 19.55 -0.82 22.68
CA VAL A 145 20.94 -1.11 22.30
C VAL A 145 21.73 0.18 22.04
N GLN A 146 21.11 1.21 21.44
CA GLN A 146 21.75 2.52 21.30
C GLN A 146 21.98 3.21 22.64
N LYS A 147 21.02 3.11 23.58
CA LYS A 147 21.20 3.66 24.93
C LYS A 147 22.30 2.92 25.70
N TRP A 148 22.38 1.60 25.55
CA TRP A 148 23.47 0.80 26.10
C TRP A 148 24.82 1.22 25.50
N PHE A 149 24.90 1.42 24.18
CA PHE A 149 26.12 1.89 23.51
C PHE A 149 26.59 3.26 24.00
N ALA A 150 25.66 4.19 24.24
CA ALA A 150 25.97 5.51 24.79
C ALA A 150 26.65 5.44 26.18
N ASN A 151 26.38 4.38 26.96
CA ASN A 151 26.92 4.21 28.31
C ASN A 151 28.22 3.38 28.38
N ILE A 152 28.73 2.87 27.25
CA ILE A 152 29.96 2.03 27.22
C ILE A 152 31.25 2.88 27.24
N GLY A 153 31.16 4.20 27.09
CA GLY A 153 32.33 5.09 27.11
C GLY A 153 33.24 4.94 25.88
N HIS A 154 32.69 4.48 24.75
CA HIS A 154 33.40 4.40 23.48
C HIS A 154 33.64 5.81 22.91
N HIS A 155 34.69 6.01 22.10
CA HIS A 155 35.03 7.34 21.55
C HIS A 155 33.92 7.94 20.66
N THR A 156 33.02 7.11 20.12
CA THR A 156 31.82 7.53 19.38
C THR A 156 30.52 7.47 20.19
N SER A 157 30.54 7.07 21.46
CA SER A 157 29.35 6.94 22.31
C SER A 157 28.62 8.26 22.54
N HIS A 158 29.29 9.39 22.35
CA HIS A 158 28.69 10.74 22.49
C HIS A 158 27.69 11.09 21.37
N ASP A 159 27.73 10.40 20.22
CA ASP A 159 26.79 10.60 19.11
C ASP A 159 26.38 9.24 18.50
N PRO A 160 25.54 8.43 19.17
CA PRO A 160 25.15 7.10 18.69
C PRO A 160 24.15 7.16 17.52
N TYR A 161 23.69 8.34 17.10
CA TYR A 161 22.62 8.49 16.12
C TYR A 161 22.97 7.91 14.74
N TYR A 162 24.26 7.76 14.40
CA TYR A 162 24.68 7.08 13.16
C TYR A 162 24.34 5.58 13.16
N LEU A 163 24.18 4.95 14.33
CA LEU A 163 23.72 3.56 14.43
C LEU A 163 22.27 3.41 13.97
N TYR A 164 21.48 4.50 14.02
CA TYR A 164 20.15 4.54 13.43
C TYR A 164 20.21 4.41 11.90
N ALA A 165 21.24 4.93 11.24
CA ALA A 165 21.44 4.71 9.81
C ALA A 165 21.72 3.23 9.51
N ALA A 166 22.51 2.53 10.33
CA ALA A 166 22.74 1.09 10.16
C ALA A 166 21.44 0.27 10.30
N SER A 167 20.59 0.62 11.28
CA SER A 167 19.25 0.05 11.44
C SER A 167 18.38 0.27 10.19
N ASN A 168 18.28 1.51 9.69
CA ASN A 168 17.45 1.81 8.51
C ASN A 168 18.02 1.18 7.21
N THR A 169 19.34 1.01 7.10
CA THR A 169 19.95 0.25 6.00
C THR A 169 19.53 -1.23 6.08
N GLY A 170 19.51 -1.83 7.27
CA GLY A 170 18.98 -3.18 7.49
C GLY A 170 17.51 -3.32 7.08
N SER A 171 16.68 -2.35 7.45
CA SER A 171 15.28 -2.25 7.01
C SER A 171 15.15 -2.17 5.48
N LEU A 172 15.95 -1.31 4.85
CA LEU A 172 15.90 -1.07 3.41
C LEU A 172 16.33 -2.31 2.61
N ILE A 173 17.42 -2.97 3.02
CA ILE A 173 17.89 -4.20 2.37
C ILE A 173 16.85 -5.31 2.54
N ALA A 174 16.25 -5.46 3.72
CA ALA A 174 15.19 -6.44 3.95
C ALA A 174 13.94 -6.19 3.11
N LEU A 175 13.52 -4.93 3.00
CA LEU A 175 12.37 -4.53 2.21
C LEU A 175 12.57 -4.86 0.73
N LEU A 176 13.75 -4.56 0.18
CA LEU A 176 14.06 -4.84 -1.22
C LEU A 176 14.35 -6.32 -1.46
N SER A 177 14.98 -7.03 -0.52
CA SER A 177 15.25 -8.46 -0.68
C SER A 177 13.98 -9.29 -0.70
N TYR A 178 12.89 -8.84 -0.07
CA TYR A 178 11.67 -9.61 -0.01
C TYR A 178 11.08 -9.96 -1.39
N PRO A 179 10.66 -9.00 -2.25
CA PRO A 179 10.09 -9.31 -3.56
C PRO A 179 11.08 -9.87 -4.58
N PHE A 180 12.36 -9.50 -4.47
CA PHE A 180 13.36 -9.81 -5.51
C PHE A 180 14.21 -11.04 -5.20
N LEU A 181 14.31 -11.45 -3.92
CA LEU A 181 15.13 -12.60 -3.50
C LEU A 181 14.33 -13.61 -2.69
N LEU A 182 13.63 -13.20 -1.63
CA LEU A 182 12.97 -14.15 -0.71
C LEU A 182 11.71 -14.76 -1.33
N GLU A 183 10.79 -13.93 -1.80
CA GLU A 183 9.53 -14.36 -2.41
C GLU A 183 9.73 -15.25 -3.65
N PRO A 184 10.64 -14.94 -4.60
CA PRO A 184 10.85 -15.79 -5.77
C PRO A 184 11.52 -17.14 -5.49
N THR A 185 12.14 -17.32 -4.31
CA THR A 185 12.99 -18.50 -4.05
C THR A 185 12.57 -19.34 -2.85
N ILE A 186 11.86 -18.78 -1.87
CA ILE A 186 11.55 -19.43 -0.59
C ILE A 186 10.03 -19.42 -0.36
N GLY A 187 9.42 -20.59 -0.15
CA GLY A 187 8.01 -20.70 0.25
C GLY A 187 7.74 -20.22 1.68
N LEU A 188 6.49 -19.81 1.97
CA LEU A 188 6.07 -19.17 3.22
C LEU A 188 6.39 -20.01 4.48
N ALA A 189 6.27 -21.34 4.40
CA ALA A 189 6.63 -22.26 5.47
C ALA A 189 8.11 -22.14 5.87
N ASN A 190 9.00 -22.13 4.86
CA ASN A 190 10.44 -21.96 5.07
C ASN A 190 10.79 -20.54 5.51
N GLN A 191 10.09 -19.53 4.99
CA GLN A 191 10.28 -18.14 5.43
C GLN A 191 10.00 -17.99 6.95
N LYS A 192 8.92 -18.59 7.46
CA LYS A 192 8.61 -18.61 8.91
C LYS A 192 9.72 -19.28 9.73
N ALA A 193 10.25 -20.40 9.25
CA ALA A 193 11.33 -21.13 9.93
C ALA A 193 12.64 -20.31 9.94
N TYR A 194 13.05 -19.76 8.79
CA TYR A 194 14.25 -18.94 8.69
C TYR A 194 14.17 -17.66 9.51
N TRP A 195 12.98 -17.04 9.56
CA TRP A 195 12.75 -15.88 10.43
C TRP A 195 12.92 -16.26 11.91
N SER A 196 12.39 -17.41 12.34
CA SER A 196 12.54 -17.91 13.72
C SER A 196 14.00 -18.20 14.09
N ILE A 197 14.78 -18.76 13.15
CA ILE A 197 16.23 -18.95 13.32
C ILE A 197 16.94 -17.59 13.45
N GLY A 198 16.62 -16.64 12.58
CA GLY A 198 17.16 -15.28 12.63
C GLY A 198 16.83 -14.58 13.94
N TYR A 199 15.62 -14.78 14.47
CA TYR A 199 15.20 -14.26 15.77
C TYR A 199 16.04 -14.83 16.93
N LEU A 200 16.33 -16.14 16.92
CA LEU A 200 17.23 -16.75 17.91
C LEU A 200 18.64 -16.15 17.83
N ILE A 201 19.18 -15.94 16.63
CA ILE A 201 20.47 -15.28 16.42
C ILE A 201 20.44 -13.87 17.01
N LEU A 202 19.37 -13.11 16.77
CA LEU A 202 19.19 -11.77 17.34
C LEU A 202 19.21 -11.81 18.88
N CYS A 203 18.51 -12.75 19.51
CA CYS A 203 18.51 -12.89 20.97
C CYS A 203 19.93 -13.12 21.53
N VAL A 204 20.74 -13.95 20.85
CA VAL A 204 22.15 -14.19 21.22
C VAL A 204 22.98 -12.91 21.09
N LEU A 205 22.78 -12.13 20.02
CA LEU A 205 23.47 -10.85 19.82
C LEU A 205 23.09 -9.80 20.89
N ILE A 206 21.82 -9.70 21.24
CA ILE A 206 21.34 -8.84 22.33
C ILE A 206 21.99 -9.25 23.67
N ALA A 207 22.06 -10.55 23.96
CA ALA A 207 22.74 -11.06 25.13
C ALA A 207 24.24 -10.72 25.13
N GLY A 208 24.89 -10.76 23.96
CA GLY A 208 26.26 -10.29 23.76
C GLY A 208 26.44 -8.80 24.08
N CYS A 209 25.56 -7.93 23.57
CA CYS A 209 25.55 -6.50 23.90
C CYS A 209 25.37 -6.24 25.40
N ALA A 210 24.43 -6.97 26.04
CA ALA A 210 24.18 -6.88 27.47
C ALA A 210 25.39 -7.34 28.30
N PHE A 211 26.06 -8.41 27.89
CA PHE A 211 27.26 -8.92 28.55
C PHE A 211 28.42 -7.92 28.48
N VAL A 212 28.63 -7.29 27.33
CA VAL A 212 29.63 -6.21 27.20
C VAL A 212 29.32 -5.05 28.14
N LEU A 213 28.07 -4.58 28.16
CA LEU A 213 27.66 -3.49 29.05
C LEU A 213 27.91 -3.85 30.53
N TRP A 214 27.54 -5.08 30.92
CA TRP A 214 27.75 -5.59 32.27
C TRP A 214 29.23 -5.59 32.67
N LYS A 215 30.12 -5.98 31.75
CA LYS A 215 31.57 -6.04 31.99
C LYS A 215 32.22 -4.65 32.07
N THR A 216 31.78 -3.68 31.28
CA THR A 216 32.39 -2.33 31.24
C THR A 216 32.12 -1.53 32.52
N ARG A 217 30.95 -1.71 33.15
CA ARG A 217 30.60 -1.03 34.41
C ARG A 217 31.49 -1.43 35.59
N GLN A 218 32.03 -2.65 35.60
CA GLN A 218 32.97 -3.08 36.64
C GLN A 218 34.27 -2.26 36.64
N ASN A 219 34.58 -1.53 35.56
CA ASN A 219 35.82 -0.76 35.39
C ASN A 219 35.66 0.76 35.50
N THR A 220 34.45 1.30 35.64
CA THR A 220 34.22 2.75 35.72
C THR A 220 33.75 3.13 37.13
N VAL A 221 34.68 3.64 37.94
CA VAL A 221 34.40 4.43 39.16
C VAL A 221 33.82 5.78 38.72
N ASP A 222 32.81 6.25 39.45
CA ASP A 222 32.07 7.51 39.24
C ASP A 222 32.99 8.67 38.82
N VAL A 223 32.97 9.01 37.52
CA VAL A 223 33.30 10.36 37.07
C VAL A 223 31.97 11.08 36.98
N GLN A 224 31.69 11.82 38.05
CA GLN A 224 30.55 12.70 38.20
C GLN A 224 30.72 13.86 37.21
N ASP A 225 30.18 13.73 36.01
CA ASP A 225 30.21 14.82 35.02
C ASP A 225 29.26 15.95 35.44
N SER A 226 29.89 16.95 36.04
CA SER A 226 29.38 18.30 36.23
C SER A 226 29.20 18.99 34.87
N SER A 227 28.01 18.91 34.31
CA SER A 227 27.47 19.92 33.41
C SER A 227 25.97 20.07 33.69
N LEU A 228 25.68 20.58 34.88
CA LEU A 228 24.39 21.17 35.22
C LEU A 228 24.25 22.44 34.37
N GLU A 229 23.41 22.37 33.34
CA GLU A 229 22.64 23.46 32.71
C GLU A 229 22.45 23.18 31.21
N GLU A 230 21.49 22.34 30.86
CA GLU A 230 20.70 22.57 29.64
C GLU A 230 19.25 22.10 29.85
N ASN A 231 18.39 23.11 29.95
CA ASN A 231 16.93 23.14 30.10
C ASN A 231 16.14 21.88 29.74
N ASN A 232 15.18 21.54 30.63
CA ASN A 232 14.02 20.70 30.33
C ASN A 232 13.50 20.95 28.90
N LEU A 233 13.32 19.87 28.13
CA LEU A 233 12.80 19.94 26.77
C LEU A 233 11.45 20.68 26.73
N SER A 234 11.44 21.85 26.10
CA SER A 234 10.22 22.65 25.88
C SER A 234 9.13 21.83 25.17
N LEU A 235 7.89 22.00 25.60
CA LEU A 235 6.72 21.37 24.98
C LEU A 235 6.63 21.71 23.48
N HIS A 236 6.96 22.94 23.10
CA HIS A 236 6.99 23.37 21.70
C HIS A 236 7.96 22.52 20.86
N ARG A 237 9.16 22.21 21.38
CA ARG A 237 10.14 21.38 20.69
C ARG A 237 9.63 19.95 20.49
N LYS A 238 8.97 19.39 21.51
CA LYS A 238 8.35 18.06 21.44
C LYS A 238 7.21 18.00 20.41
N LEU A 239 6.32 18.99 20.42
CA LEU A 239 5.23 19.10 19.45
C LEU A 239 5.75 19.30 18.02
N HIS A 240 6.83 20.07 17.85
CA HIS A 240 7.45 20.26 16.54
C HIS A 240 8.07 18.96 16.00
N TRP A 241 8.78 18.19 16.84
CA TRP A 241 9.26 16.85 16.45
C TRP A 241 8.11 15.92 16.09
N MET A 242 7.03 15.97 16.87
CA MET A 242 5.83 15.18 16.59
C MET A 242 5.26 15.52 15.21
N ALA A 243 5.11 16.81 14.88
CA ALA A 243 4.63 17.22 13.56
C ALA A 243 5.57 16.79 12.42
N LEU A 244 6.89 16.98 12.59
CA LEU A 244 7.92 16.61 11.61
C LEU A 244 8.03 15.10 11.35
N ALA A 245 7.58 14.26 12.29
CA ALA A 245 7.52 12.80 12.11
C ALA A 245 6.12 12.32 11.66
N PHE A 246 5.05 12.95 12.15
CA PHE A 246 3.66 12.63 11.81
C PHE A 246 3.38 12.88 10.33
N VAL A 247 3.74 14.06 9.83
CA VAL A 247 3.40 14.46 8.45
C VAL A 247 4.04 13.54 7.41
N PRO A 248 5.36 13.26 7.44
CA PRO A 248 5.97 12.29 6.52
C PRO A 248 5.40 10.87 6.63
N SER A 249 5.08 10.41 7.84
CA SER A 249 4.51 9.08 8.05
C SER A 249 3.11 8.98 7.46
N SER A 250 2.27 10.00 7.68
CA SER A 250 0.95 10.10 7.07
C SER A 250 1.03 10.23 5.55
N LEU A 251 1.98 11.03 5.05
CA LEU A 251 2.21 11.22 3.62
C LEU A 251 2.63 9.93 2.92
N LEU A 252 3.45 9.09 3.56
CA LEU A 252 3.85 7.78 3.05
C LEU A 252 2.63 6.88 2.80
N LEU A 253 1.73 6.78 3.77
CA LEU A 253 0.54 5.93 3.67
C LEU A 253 -0.47 6.51 2.69
N GLY A 254 -0.69 7.83 2.72
CA GLY A 254 -1.55 8.51 1.76
C GLY A 254 -1.07 8.35 0.31
N LEU A 255 0.24 8.49 0.06
CA LEU A 255 0.82 8.23 -1.26
C LEU A 255 0.69 6.76 -1.66
N THR A 256 0.91 5.84 -0.72
CA THR A 256 0.79 4.40 -0.99
C THR A 256 -0.63 4.03 -1.44
N ASN A 257 -1.64 4.57 -0.76
CA ASN A 257 -3.04 4.44 -1.17
C ASN A 257 -3.30 5.05 -2.53
N PHE A 258 -2.85 6.30 -2.72
CA PHE A 258 -3.05 7.01 -3.97
C PHE A 258 -2.44 6.25 -5.17
N ILE A 259 -1.22 5.74 -5.01
CA ILE A 259 -0.57 4.91 -6.04
C ILE A 259 -1.39 3.66 -6.32
N SER A 260 -1.80 2.94 -5.28
CA SER A 260 -2.43 1.62 -5.40
C SER A 260 -3.87 1.67 -5.91
N THR A 261 -4.55 2.82 -5.75
CA THR A 261 -5.96 3.02 -6.16
C THR A 261 -6.07 3.87 -7.43
N ASP A 262 -5.32 4.96 -7.53
CA ASP A 262 -5.52 5.99 -8.56
C ASP A 262 -4.45 5.97 -9.66
N ILE A 263 -3.25 5.44 -9.42
CA ILE A 263 -2.20 5.35 -10.45
C ILE A 263 -2.21 3.99 -11.12
N ALA A 264 -1.89 2.95 -10.35
CA ALA A 264 -1.82 1.59 -10.85
C ALA A 264 -1.88 0.61 -9.67
N SER A 265 -2.88 -0.29 -9.69
CA SER A 265 -3.00 -1.36 -8.70
C SER A 265 -2.04 -2.51 -9.03
N VAL A 266 -0.73 -2.20 -9.01
CA VAL A 266 0.34 -3.13 -9.33
C VAL A 266 0.95 -3.66 -8.03
N PRO A 267 1.02 -4.99 -7.83
CA PRO A 267 1.70 -5.54 -6.68
C PRO A 267 3.12 -5.00 -6.54
N LEU A 268 3.59 -4.81 -5.31
CA LEU A 268 4.93 -4.30 -4.97
C LEU A 268 5.18 -2.81 -5.25
N LEU A 269 4.29 -2.09 -5.93
CA LEU A 269 4.52 -0.68 -6.25
C LEU A 269 4.65 0.20 -4.98
N TRP A 270 3.98 -0.21 -3.89
CA TRP A 270 4.08 0.40 -2.57
C TRP A 270 5.47 0.31 -1.91
N ILE A 271 6.34 -0.59 -2.39
CA ILE A 271 7.72 -0.72 -1.90
C ILE A 271 8.53 0.53 -2.25
N ILE A 272 8.22 1.21 -3.36
CA ILE A 272 8.97 2.38 -3.82
C ILE A 272 8.81 3.56 -2.86
N PRO A 273 7.59 4.01 -2.48
CA PRO A 273 7.42 5.03 -1.44
C PRO A 273 8.12 4.68 -0.12
N LEU A 274 7.97 3.45 0.37
CA LEU A 274 8.59 3.03 1.63
C LEU A 274 10.12 3.00 1.55
N THR A 275 10.68 2.60 0.41
CA THR A 275 12.12 2.67 0.12
C THR A 275 12.63 4.10 0.19
N LEU A 276 11.95 5.05 -0.48
CA LEU A 276 12.30 6.47 -0.45
C LEU A 276 12.19 7.06 0.97
N TYR A 277 11.19 6.62 1.73
CA TYR A 277 11.01 7.00 3.13
C TYR A 277 12.16 6.51 4.01
N LEU A 278 12.55 5.23 3.92
CA LEU A 278 13.69 4.69 4.69
C LEU A 278 15.02 5.30 4.25
N LEU A 279 15.22 5.47 2.95
CA LEU A 279 16.40 6.12 2.39
C LEU A 279 16.57 7.53 2.95
N SER A 280 15.47 8.27 3.13
CA SER A 280 15.55 9.60 3.74
C SER A 280 16.12 9.55 5.16
N PHE A 281 15.74 8.56 5.98
CA PHE A 281 16.31 8.39 7.31
C PHE A 281 17.80 8.01 7.27
N VAL A 282 18.20 7.13 6.36
CA VAL A 282 19.62 6.77 6.15
C VAL A 282 20.43 8.02 5.83
N ILE A 283 19.94 8.87 4.92
CA ILE A 283 20.64 10.09 4.49
C ILE A 283 20.69 11.13 5.61
N VAL A 284 19.55 11.46 6.25
CA VAL A 284 19.45 12.59 7.19
C VAL A 284 20.05 12.30 8.57
N PHE A 285 20.18 11.04 8.97
CA PHE A 285 20.91 10.64 10.19
C PHE A 285 22.39 10.34 9.93
N SER A 286 22.84 10.45 8.68
CA SER A 286 24.27 10.42 8.33
C SER A 286 24.92 11.80 8.50
N LYS A 287 26.26 11.83 8.40
CA LYS A 287 27.06 13.09 8.38
C LYS A 287 26.77 13.98 7.16
N TRP A 288 26.01 13.51 6.17
CA TRP A 288 25.73 14.25 4.94
C TRP A 288 24.56 15.24 5.07
N ASN A 289 23.75 15.14 6.13
CA ASN A 289 22.55 15.97 6.31
C ASN A 289 22.84 17.46 6.24
N ASP A 290 23.95 17.93 6.82
CA ASP A 290 24.30 19.35 6.85
C ASP A 290 24.50 19.94 5.44
N LYS A 291 24.99 19.12 4.50
CA LYS A 291 25.20 19.51 3.10
C LYS A 291 23.96 19.29 2.24
N ILE A 292 23.25 18.18 2.44
CA ILE A 292 22.11 17.77 1.60
C ILE A 292 20.86 18.59 1.93
N HIS A 293 20.57 18.82 3.20
CA HIS A 293 19.32 19.45 3.62
C HIS A 293 19.10 20.85 3.01
N PRO A 294 20.07 21.78 3.01
CA PRO A 294 19.89 23.08 2.36
C PRO A 294 19.62 22.98 0.85
N VAL A 295 20.17 21.96 0.18
CA VAL A 295 19.94 21.70 -1.24
C VAL A 295 18.51 21.20 -1.45
N MET A 296 18.03 20.27 -0.62
CA MET A 296 16.66 19.75 -0.69
C MET A 296 15.62 20.85 -0.49
N VAL A 297 15.82 21.75 0.48
CA VAL A 297 14.92 22.90 0.72
C VAL A 297 14.87 23.86 -0.48
N LYS A 298 16.00 24.05 -1.18
CA LYS A 298 16.10 24.92 -2.37
C LYS A 298 15.47 24.31 -3.61
N LEU A 299 15.63 23.00 -3.82
CA LEU A 299 15.13 22.28 -4.99
C LEU A 299 13.65 21.90 -4.87
N GLN A 300 13.12 21.70 -3.66
CA GLN A 300 11.73 21.29 -3.45
C GLN A 300 10.69 22.15 -4.21
N PRO A 301 10.74 23.50 -4.19
CA PRO A 301 9.81 24.31 -4.98
C PRO A 301 9.91 24.08 -6.48
N ILE A 302 11.10 23.78 -7.01
CA ILE A 302 11.32 23.52 -8.44
C ILE A 302 10.67 22.21 -8.85
N VAL A 303 10.78 21.17 -8.02
CA VAL A 303 10.15 19.86 -8.23
C VAL A 303 8.63 19.94 -8.12
N LEU A 304 8.13 20.81 -7.24
CA LEU A 304 6.68 20.99 -7.07
C LEU A 304 6.00 21.70 -8.25
N LEU A 305 6.70 22.52 -9.02
CA LEU A 305 6.13 23.20 -10.19
C LEU A 305 5.57 22.20 -11.23
N PRO A 306 6.36 21.26 -11.79
CA PRO A 306 5.83 20.28 -12.73
C PRO A 306 4.82 19.33 -12.08
N PHE A 307 4.97 19.01 -10.78
CA PHE A 307 4.00 18.20 -10.05
C PHE A 307 2.61 18.85 -9.98
N ILE A 308 2.55 20.13 -9.59
CA ILE A 308 1.27 20.87 -9.50
C ILE A 308 0.72 21.14 -10.91
N ALA A 309 1.57 21.51 -11.87
CA ALA A 309 1.13 21.73 -13.25
C ALA A 309 0.53 20.46 -13.88
N TYR A 310 1.09 19.29 -13.54
CA TYR A 310 0.58 18.01 -13.98
C TYR A 310 -0.84 17.72 -13.47
N ALA A 311 -1.21 18.20 -12.27
CA ALA A 311 -2.55 17.98 -11.72
C ALA A 311 -3.68 18.53 -12.60
N PHE A 312 -3.36 19.33 -13.62
CA PHE A 312 -4.29 19.90 -14.59
C PHE A 312 -4.27 19.22 -15.97
N ILE A 313 -3.38 18.26 -16.19
CA ILE A 313 -3.30 17.53 -17.45
C ILE A 313 -4.18 16.29 -17.34
N ASN A 314 -4.93 15.98 -18.40
CA ASN A 314 -5.73 14.76 -18.43
C ASN A 314 -4.79 13.54 -18.28
N PRO A 315 -5.03 12.64 -17.31
CA PRO A 315 -4.21 11.45 -17.14
C PRO A 315 -4.10 10.57 -18.39
N ALA A 316 -5.05 10.68 -19.33
CA ALA A 316 -5.03 9.96 -20.60
C ALA A 316 -3.95 10.45 -21.58
N ASP A 317 -3.45 11.69 -21.45
CA ASP A 317 -2.57 12.31 -22.43
C ASP A 317 -1.08 12.02 -22.19
N LEU A 318 -0.71 11.54 -21.00
CA LEU A 318 0.69 11.32 -20.60
C LEU A 318 0.93 9.90 -20.08
N PRO A 319 2.17 9.36 -20.24
CA PRO A 319 2.50 8.05 -19.72
C PRO A 319 2.39 7.99 -18.19
N TYR A 320 1.71 6.97 -17.67
CA TYR A 320 1.53 6.78 -16.21
C TYR A 320 2.85 6.75 -15.42
N TRP A 321 3.95 6.28 -16.02
CA TRP A 321 5.27 6.29 -15.38
C TRP A 321 5.79 7.71 -15.09
N ALA A 322 5.50 8.67 -15.97
CA ALA A 322 5.85 10.06 -15.73
C ALA A 322 5.05 10.62 -14.55
N TYR A 323 3.77 10.26 -14.47
CA TYR A 323 2.90 10.63 -13.37
C TYR A 323 3.40 10.09 -12.04
N LEU A 324 3.65 8.78 -11.98
CA LEU A 324 4.22 8.12 -10.81
C LEU A 324 5.54 8.77 -10.38
N GLY A 325 6.43 9.05 -11.34
CA GLY A 325 7.72 9.69 -11.08
C GLY A 325 7.59 11.08 -10.42
N LEU A 326 6.66 11.91 -10.89
CA LEU A 326 6.40 13.23 -10.29
C LEU A 326 5.88 13.12 -8.85
N HIS A 327 4.95 12.21 -8.59
CA HIS A 327 4.43 11.96 -7.24
C HIS A 327 5.52 11.46 -6.28
N LEU A 328 6.35 10.52 -6.73
CA LEU A 328 7.47 9.99 -5.94
C LEU A 328 8.54 11.06 -5.66
N LEU A 329 8.84 11.93 -6.62
CA LEU A 329 9.76 13.05 -6.43
C LEU A 329 9.19 14.08 -5.45
N ALA A 330 7.94 14.53 -5.64
CA ALA A 330 7.30 15.48 -4.72
C ALA A 330 7.29 14.93 -3.28
N PHE A 331 6.95 13.64 -3.13
CA PHE A 331 7.01 12.92 -1.86
C PHE A 331 8.42 12.89 -1.27
N PHE A 332 9.42 12.42 -2.02
CA PHE A 332 10.78 12.28 -1.52
C PHE A 332 11.35 13.62 -1.03
N PHE A 333 11.13 14.71 -1.78
CA PHE A 333 11.57 16.04 -1.35
C PHE A 333 10.81 16.54 -0.12
N ALA A 334 9.50 16.31 -0.03
CA ALA A 334 8.71 16.65 1.16
C ALA A 334 9.22 15.92 2.41
N VAL A 335 9.45 14.62 2.31
CA VAL A 335 9.95 13.78 3.40
C VAL A 335 11.40 14.16 3.76
N MET A 336 12.29 14.34 2.78
CA MET A 336 13.68 14.74 3.01
C MET A 336 13.80 16.06 3.77
N VAL A 337 12.95 17.06 3.44
CA VAL A 337 12.93 18.33 4.16
C VAL A 337 12.43 18.15 5.59
N CYS A 338 11.33 17.42 5.81
CA CYS A 338 10.81 17.20 7.17
C CYS A 338 11.78 16.39 8.04
N HIS A 339 12.30 15.28 7.52
CA HIS A 339 13.26 14.44 8.25
C HIS A 339 14.61 15.14 8.45
N GLY A 340 15.05 15.96 7.50
CA GLY A 340 16.27 16.75 7.65
C GLY A 340 16.16 17.80 8.76
N GLU A 341 15.03 18.51 8.86
CA GLU A 341 14.72 19.39 9.99
C GLU A 341 14.60 18.61 11.30
N LEU A 342 13.99 17.43 11.29
CA LEU A 342 13.88 16.57 12.47
C LEU A 342 15.26 16.15 12.98
N ALA A 343 16.14 15.71 12.09
CA ALA A 343 17.50 15.26 12.40
C ALA A 343 18.43 16.42 12.84
N LYS A 344 18.25 17.63 12.30
CA LYS A 344 18.97 18.83 12.77
C LYS A 344 18.55 19.25 14.17
N ASN A 345 17.28 19.08 14.51
CA ASN A 345 16.73 19.41 15.82
C ASN A 345 16.88 18.30 16.86
N ARG A 346 17.65 17.23 16.59
CA ARG A 346 17.88 16.12 17.52
C ARG A 346 18.48 16.60 18.85
N PRO A 347 18.07 16.05 20.00
CA PRO A 347 18.58 16.50 21.30
C PRO A 347 19.91 15.84 21.66
N HIS A 348 20.51 16.31 22.76
CA HIS A 348 21.62 15.62 23.40
C HIS A 348 21.26 14.17 23.79
N THR A 349 22.26 13.29 23.89
CA THR A 349 22.10 11.83 24.12
C THR A 349 21.36 11.48 25.41
N GLN A 350 21.28 12.41 26.37
CA GLN A 350 20.47 12.27 27.58
C GLN A 350 18.97 12.09 27.26
N HIS A 351 18.47 12.74 26.21
CA HIS A 351 17.07 12.65 25.78
C HIS A 351 16.86 11.76 24.54
N LEU A 352 17.84 10.92 24.20
CA LEU A 352 17.81 10.01 23.04
C LEU A 352 16.52 9.17 22.98
N THR A 353 16.17 8.52 24.09
CA THR A 353 14.99 7.65 24.15
C THR A 353 13.68 8.44 24.08
N THR A 354 13.63 9.65 24.64
CA THR A 354 12.47 10.56 24.52
C THR A 354 12.24 11.00 23.07
N PHE A 355 13.32 11.30 22.35
CA PHE A 355 13.25 11.69 20.95
C PHE A 355 12.69 10.55 20.08
N TYR A 356 13.24 9.34 20.23
CA TYR A 356 12.71 8.17 19.51
C TYR A 356 11.28 7.84 19.90
N LEU A 357 10.92 7.97 21.19
CA LEU A 357 9.55 7.76 21.64
C LEU A 357 8.57 8.69 20.93
N ILE A 358 8.85 10.00 20.87
CA ILE A 358 8.02 10.98 20.16
C ILE A 358 7.95 10.67 18.66
N MET A 359 9.07 10.30 18.04
CA MET A 359 9.11 9.92 16.62
C MET A 359 8.23 8.70 16.32
N SER A 360 8.35 7.64 17.12
CA SER A 360 7.53 6.42 16.97
C SER A 360 6.05 6.66 17.23
N PHE A 361 5.72 7.47 18.24
CA PHE A 361 4.36 7.90 18.55
C PHE A 361 3.74 8.69 17.39
N ALA A 362 4.49 9.63 16.83
CA ALA A 362 4.05 10.41 15.68
C ALA A 362 3.86 9.56 14.42
N GLY A 363 4.74 8.57 14.19
CA GLY A 363 4.56 7.58 13.12
C GLY A 363 3.27 6.78 13.28
N MET A 364 3.01 6.26 14.49
CA MET A 364 1.75 5.57 14.82
C MET A 364 0.53 6.46 14.59
N LEU A 365 0.57 7.73 15.02
CA LEU A 365 -0.52 8.67 14.75
C LEU A 365 -0.73 8.89 13.25
N GLY A 366 0.34 8.95 12.46
CA GLY A 366 0.27 9.03 11.00
C GLY A 366 -0.48 7.83 10.40
N GLY A 367 -0.15 6.61 10.87
CA GLY A 367 -0.90 5.39 10.55
C GLY A 367 -2.37 5.46 10.92
N MET A 368 -2.65 5.80 12.17
CA MET A 368 -4.02 5.87 12.70
C MET A 368 -4.85 6.91 11.94
N PHE A 369 -4.27 8.04 11.55
CA PHE A 369 -4.96 9.03 10.74
C PHE A 369 -5.39 8.47 9.37
N ASN A 370 -4.50 7.77 8.66
CA ASN A 370 -4.81 7.23 7.32
C ASN A 370 -5.80 6.05 7.36
N THR A 371 -5.88 5.34 8.48
CA THR A 371 -6.70 4.12 8.60
C THR A 371 -8.05 4.40 9.29
N PHE A 372 -8.06 5.21 10.34
CA PHE A 372 -9.25 5.41 11.19
C PHE A 372 -9.89 6.79 11.10
N VAL A 373 -9.24 7.75 10.45
CA VAL A 373 -9.76 9.13 10.37
C VAL A 373 -10.07 9.49 8.93
N ALA A 374 -9.10 9.34 8.02
CA ALA A 374 -9.25 9.74 6.63
C ALA A 374 -10.41 9.02 5.91
N PRO A 375 -10.59 7.68 6.00
CA PRO A 375 -11.67 7.01 5.28
C PRO A 375 -13.08 7.40 5.74
N PHE A 376 -13.24 7.78 7.01
CA PHE A 376 -14.54 8.18 7.57
C PHE A 376 -14.89 9.66 7.29
N ILE A 377 -13.90 10.50 7.01
CA ILE A 377 -14.09 11.92 6.70
C ILE A 377 -14.12 12.17 5.20
N PHE A 378 -13.38 11.37 4.42
CA PHE A 378 -13.13 11.59 3.01
C PHE A 378 -13.68 10.46 2.14
N ASN A 379 -14.52 10.81 1.16
CA ASN A 379 -14.98 9.90 0.10
C ASN A 379 -13.91 9.65 -1.00
N GLY A 380 -12.66 10.00 -0.74
CA GLY A 380 -11.52 9.87 -1.65
C GLY A 380 -10.20 9.98 -0.87
N ILE A 381 -9.06 9.94 -1.58
CA ILE A 381 -7.72 9.93 -0.95
C ILE A 381 -7.21 11.37 -0.75
N TYR A 382 -7.97 12.20 -0.02
CA TYR A 382 -7.63 13.61 0.21
C TYR A 382 -6.53 13.82 1.27
N GLU A 383 -6.26 12.80 2.09
CA GLU A 383 -5.18 12.84 3.06
C GLU A 383 -3.80 13.04 2.43
N TYR A 384 -3.59 12.53 1.22
CA TYR A 384 -2.32 12.68 0.50
C TYR A 384 -2.01 14.15 0.13
N PRO A 385 -2.85 14.86 -0.64
CA PRO A 385 -2.61 16.27 -0.95
C PRO A 385 -2.62 17.16 0.30
N LEU A 386 -3.43 16.83 1.31
CA LEU A 386 -3.41 17.53 2.60
C LEU A 386 -2.03 17.44 3.28
N MET A 387 -1.41 16.25 3.29
CA MET A 387 -0.09 16.05 3.89
C MET A 387 1.04 16.69 3.07
N ILE A 388 0.89 16.87 1.75
CA ILE A 388 1.81 17.69 0.95
C ILE A 388 1.80 19.14 1.45
N VAL A 389 0.61 19.72 1.63
CA VAL A 389 0.46 21.08 2.18
C VAL A 389 1.03 21.18 3.60
N ALA A 390 0.75 20.19 4.45
CA ALA A 390 1.30 20.13 5.80
C ALA A 390 2.83 20.06 5.81
N ALA A 391 3.44 19.30 4.90
CA ALA A 391 4.91 19.21 4.78
C ALA A 391 5.51 20.56 4.36
N LEU A 392 4.81 21.32 3.52
CA LEU A 392 5.23 22.67 3.12
C LEU A 392 5.15 23.68 4.27
N LEU A 393 4.15 23.56 5.14
CA LEU A 393 4.03 24.37 6.36
C LEU A 393 5.15 24.08 7.38
N LEU A 394 5.77 22.89 7.32
CA LEU A 394 6.87 22.48 8.19
C LEU A 394 8.26 22.89 7.67
N ARG A 395 8.34 23.63 6.55
CA ARG A 395 9.62 24.12 6.02
C ARG A 395 10.31 25.08 7.00
N PRO A 396 11.66 25.11 7.03
CA PRO A 396 12.40 26.05 7.86
C PRO A 396 12.00 27.50 7.58
N GLY A 397 11.90 28.30 8.65
CA GLY A 397 11.47 29.69 8.60
C GLY A 397 9.96 29.91 8.79
N ALA A 398 9.11 28.89 8.66
CA ALA A 398 7.66 29.04 8.79
C ALA A 398 7.22 29.66 10.13
N LEU A 399 7.83 29.24 11.25
CA LEU A 399 7.53 29.77 12.59
C LEU A 399 7.93 31.24 12.78
N VAL A 400 9.03 31.67 12.14
CA VAL A 400 9.48 33.07 12.19
C VAL A 400 8.52 33.94 11.38
N THR A 401 8.15 33.46 10.20
CA THR A 401 7.22 34.08 9.27
C THR A 401 5.78 34.13 9.80
N PHE A 402 5.38 33.20 10.68
CA PHE A 402 4.10 33.23 11.40
C PHE A 402 4.00 34.44 12.35
N LYS A 403 5.12 34.85 12.95
CA LYS A 403 5.17 36.00 13.87
C LYS A 403 5.28 37.35 13.15
N THR A 404 5.74 37.37 11.90
CA THR A 404 5.97 38.60 11.13
C THR A 404 5.21 38.56 9.79
N GLY A 405 4.01 39.14 9.75
CA GLY A 405 3.26 39.35 8.51
C GLY A 405 2.46 38.13 8.02
N LEU A 406 1.87 37.35 8.93
CA LEU A 406 0.98 36.23 8.60
C LEU A 406 -0.23 36.67 7.76
N LEU A 407 -0.85 37.80 8.12
CA LEU A 407 -2.06 38.29 7.46
C LEU A 407 -1.83 38.51 5.96
N LEU A 408 -0.72 39.13 5.59
CA LEU A 408 -0.29 39.33 4.20
C LEU A 408 -0.02 38.03 3.43
N GLN A 409 0.29 36.94 4.11
CA GLN A 409 0.58 35.64 3.48
C GLN A 409 -0.66 34.79 3.23
N ILE A 410 -1.74 35.04 3.98
CA ILE A 410 -3.01 34.34 3.82
C ILE A 410 -3.88 35.03 2.76
N VAL A 411 -3.73 36.34 2.56
CA VAL A 411 -4.56 37.13 1.62
C VAL A 411 -4.57 36.55 0.21
N ALA A 412 -3.41 36.27 -0.40
CA ALA A 412 -3.37 35.76 -1.77
C ALA A 412 -4.00 34.36 -1.93
N PRO A 413 -3.66 33.35 -1.11
CA PRO A 413 -4.37 32.06 -1.10
C PRO A 413 -5.88 32.20 -0.85
N ALA A 414 -6.28 33.02 0.12
CA ALA A 414 -7.69 33.22 0.46
C ALA A 414 -8.46 33.87 -0.70
N LEU A 415 -7.88 34.90 -1.33
CA LEU A 415 -8.46 35.55 -2.51
C LEU A 415 -8.64 34.56 -3.65
N LEU A 416 -7.66 33.67 -3.90
CA LEU A 416 -7.77 32.65 -4.93
C LEU A 416 -8.93 31.67 -4.63
N VAL A 417 -9.03 31.17 -3.40
CA VAL A 417 -10.12 30.26 -3.00
C VAL A 417 -11.47 30.95 -3.10
N VAL A 418 -11.60 32.17 -2.58
CA VAL A 418 -12.84 32.96 -2.66
C VAL A 418 -13.22 33.23 -4.10
N THR A 419 -12.27 33.58 -4.96
CA THR A 419 -12.51 33.79 -6.40
C THR A 419 -12.98 32.50 -7.07
N GLY A 420 -12.35 31.36 -6.78
CA GLY A 420 -12.79 30.05 -7.27
C GLY A 420 -14.20 29.68 -6.83
N LEU A 421 -14.55 29.92 -5.56
CA LEU A 421 -15.90 29.67 -5.02
C LEU A 421 -16.94 30.60 -5.65
N ILE A 422 -16.62 31.88 -5.85
CA ILE A 422 -17.50 32.84 -6.53
C ILE A 422 -17.74 32.36 -7.96
N LEU A 423 -16.68 32.02 -8.71
CA LEU A 423 -16.80 31.51 -10.08
C LEU A 423 -17.68 30.25 -10.13
N TYR A 424 -17.44 29.30 -9.22
CA TYR A 424 -18.26 28.09 -9.10
C TYR A 424 -19.75 28.38 -8.84
N ALA A 425 -20.06 29.36 -8.00
CA ALA A 425 -21.43 29.72 -7.67
C ALA A 425 -22.10 30.62 -8.74
N SER A 426 -21.34 31.41 -9.49
CA SER A 426 -21.87 32.41 -10.42
C SER A 426 -21.93 31.95 -11.88
N VAL A 427 -21.14 30.95 -12.26
CA VAL A 427 -21.05 30.46 -13.64
C VAL A 427 -21.79 29.12 -13.74
N ASN A 428 -22.91 29.12 -14.47
CA ASN A 428 -23.77 27.93 -14.60
C ASN A 428 -23.08 26.75 -15.31
N ASP A 429 -22.19 27.02 -16.27
CA ASP A 429 -21.44 26.00 -17.01
C ASP A 429 -19.94 26.28 -16.96
N LEU A 430 -19.34 25.97 -15.80
CA LEU A 430 -17.91 26.17 -15.56
C LEU A 430 -17.03 25.32 -16.49
N ILE A 431 -17.58 24.20 -16.99
CA ILE A 431 -16.86 23.24 -17.85
C ILE A 431 -16.53 23.87 -19.21
N GLN A 432 -17.34 24.79 -19.73
CA GLN A 432 -17.03 25.51 -20.96
C GLN A 432 -15.73 26.32 -20.89
N TYR A 433 -15.32 26.74 -19.68
CA TYR A 433 -14.10 27.51 -19.44
C TYR A 433 -12.95 26.64 -18.90
N PHE A 434 -13.08 25.31 -18.96
CA PHE A 434 -12.13 24.38 -18.35
C PHE A 434 -10.68 24.65 -18.76
N ASP A 435 -10.40 24.76 -20.06
CA ASP A 435 -9.05 25.01 -20.57
C ASP A 435 -8.48 26.34 -20.08
N LEU A 436 -9.29 27.41 -20.06
CA LEU A 436 -8.86 28.73 -19.58
C LEU A 436 -8.55 28.70 -18.07
N ILE A 437 -9.38 28.01 -17.29
CA ILE A 437 -9.17 27.84 -15.85
C ILE A 437 -7.90 27.03 -15.59
N VAL A 438 -7.70 25.94 -16.32
CA VAL A 438 -6.49 25.11 -16.27
C VAL A 438 -5.24 25.92 -16.59
N ILE A 439 -5.23 26.65 -17.71
CA ILE A 439 -4.10 27.52 -18.09
C ILE A 439 -3.83 28.57 -17.02
N SER A 440 -4.88 29.17 -16.45
CA SER A 440 -4.75 30.14 -15.36
C SER A 440 -4.12 29.52 -14.11
N LEU A 441 -4.54 28.31 -13.71
CA LEU A 441 -3.99 27.61 -12.56
C LEU A 441 -2.53 27.14 -12.79
N ILE A 442 -2.18 26.75 -14.01
CA ILE A 442 -0.79 26.48 -14.41
C ILE A 442 0.05 27.76 -14.30
N ALA A 443 -0.44 28.91 -14.77
CA ALA A 443 0.25 30.19 -14.63
C ALA A 443 0.41 30.60 -13.15
N LEU A 444 -0.64 30.42 -12.32
CA LEU A 444 -0.60 30.65 -10.88
C LEU A 444 0.39 29.71 -10.17
N THR A 445 0.60 28.49 -10.69
CA THR A 445 1.60 27.56 -10.18
C THR A 445 3.00 28.17 -10.26
N LEU A 446 3.35 28.89 -11.33
CA LEU A 446 4.64 29.59 -11.45
C LEU A 446 4.79 30.68 -10.38
N LEU A 447 3.72 31.35 -9.98
CA LEU A 447 3.75 32.36 -8.90
C LEU A 447 4.05 31.75 -7.53
N THR A 448 3.72 30.47 -7.30
CA THR A 448 4.10 29.78 -6.04
C THR A 448 5.62 29.80 -5.84
N PHE A 449 6.40 29.68 -6.93
CA PHE A 449 7.86 29.74 -6.86
C PHE A 449 8.38 31.09 -6.38
N LEU A 450 7.70 32.19 -6.69
CA LEU A 450 8.06 33.53 -6.21
C LEU A 450 7.84 33.66 -4.70
N LEU A 451 6.85 32.94 -4.16
CA LEU A 451 6.53 32.91 -2.74
C LEU A 451 7.37 31.90 -1.95
N ARG A 452 8.33 31.21 -2.56
CA ARG A 452 9.14 30.15 -1.91
C ARG A 452 9.88 30.60 -0.64
N ALA A 453 10.16 31.90 -0.50
CA ALA A 453 10.81 32.48 0.68
C ALA A 453 9.83 32.75 1.85
N LYS A 454 8.52 32.62 1.61
CA LYS A 454 7.44 32.78 2.59
C LYS A 454 6.71 31.44 2.74
N PRO A 455 7.16 30.55 3.64
CA PRO A 455 6.69 29.16 3.69
C PRO A 455 5.17 29.01 3.84
N VAL A 456 4.52 29.88 4.61
CA VAL A 456 3.07 29.83 4.83
C VAL A 456 2.31 30.20 3.55
N ALA A 457 2.66 31.32 2.91
CA ALA A 457 2.04 31.71 1.64
C ALA A 457 2.27 30.65 0.54
N PHE A 458 3.49 30.10 0.48
CA PHE A 458 3.82 29.02 -0.47
C PHE A 458 2.93 27.79 -0.25
N ALA A 459 2.85 27.29 0.99
CA ALA A 459 2.06 26.11 1.31
C ALA A 459 0.56 26.33 1.05
N LEU A 460 0.00 27.45 1.50
CA LEU A 460 -1.42 27.74 1.35
C LEU A 460 -1.81 28.00 -0.10
N LEU A 461 -0.98 28.68 -0.90
CA LEU A 461 -1.25 28.89 -2.32
C LEU A 461 -1.19 27.56 -3.08
N THR A 462 -0.18 26.72 -2.82
CA THR A 462 -0.09 25.36 -3.38
C THR A 462 -1.33 24.54 -3.00
N GLY A 463 -1.76 24.60 -1.75
CA GLY A 463 -2.98 23.93 -1.31
C GLY A 463 -4.22 24.43 -2.04
N ALA A 464 -4.41 25.74 -2.14
CA ALA A 464 -5.53 26.33 -2.87
C ALA A 464 -5.58 25.85 -4.33
N ILE A 465 -4.44 25.83 -5.02
CA ILE A 465 -4.34 25.38 -6.42
C ILE A 465 -4.72 23.89 -6.53
N ILE A 466 -4.15 23.02 -5.68
CA ILE A 466 -4.42 21.57 -5.70
C ILE A 466 -5.90 21.27 -5.43
N PHE A 467 -6.50 21.88 -4.40
CA PHE A 467 -7.89 21.61 -4.04
C PHE A 467 -8.88 22.19 -5.05
N LEU A 468 -8.58 23.33 -5.67
CA LEU A 468 -9.36 23.83 -6.81
C LEU A 468 -9.28 22.89 -8.01
N ALA A 469 -8.10 22.35 -8.32
CA ALA A 469 -7.92 21.34 -9.38
C ALA A 469 -8.79 20.10 -9.14
N LEU A 470 -8.74 19.55 -7.92
CA LEU A 470 -9.54 18.39 -7.53
C LEU A 470 -11.04 18.66 -7.62
N GLY A 471 -11.48 19.86 -7.23
CA GLY A 471 -12.88 20.29 -7.36
C GLY A 471 -13.31 20.34 -8.83
N LEU A 472 -12.50 20.93 -9.70
CA LEU A 472 -12.77 21.02 -11.15
C LEU A 472 -12.86 19.63 -11.82
N HIS A 473 -11.95 18.71 -11.47
CA HIS A 473 -12.02 17.33 -11.96
C HIS A 473 -13.30 16.62 -11.48
N GLY A 474 -13.71 16.85 -10.23
CA GLY A 474 -14.97 16.34 -9.70
C GLY A 474 -16.17 16.77 -10.55
N LEU A 475 -16.23 18.05 -10.92
CA LEU A 475 -17.30 18.59 -11.76
C LEU A 475 -17.28 18.02 -13.18
N SER A 476 -16.11 17.97 -13.82
CA SER A 476 -15.97 17.44 -15.19
C SER A 476 -16.33 15.96 -15.29
N SER A 477 -16.18 15.19 -14.21
CA SER A 477 -16.41 13.74 -14.21
C SER A 477 -17.87 13.30 -14.14
N HIS A 478 -18.83 14.23 -13.95
CA HIS A 478 -20.28 13.93 -13.79
C HIS A 478 -20.55 12.75 -12.85
N THR A 479 -19.89 12.76 -11.69
CA THR A 479 -19.98 11.68 -10.71
C THR A 479 -21.35 11.71 -10.00
N LEU A 480 -22.15 10.67 -10.17
CA LEU A 480 -23.47 10.49 -9.53
C LEU A 480 -23.34 9.99 -8.09
N PHE A 481 -22.35 9.14 -7.85
CA PHE A 481 -22.09 8.52 -6.56
C PHE A 481 -20.61 8.29 -6.38
N LYS A 482 -20.09 8.52 -5.17
CA LYS A 482 -18.71 8.22 -4.80
C LYS A 482 -18.59 7.93 -3.32
N GLU A 483 -18.04 6.78 -2.99
CA GLU A 483 -17.81 6.35 -1.62
C GLU A 483 -16.51 5.53 -1.53
N ARG A 484 -15.95 5.49 -0.31
CA ARG A 484 -14.67 4.82 -0.02
C ARG A 484 -14.90 3.74 1.03
N THR A 485 -14.52 2.52 0.72
CA THR A 485 -14.62 1.34 1.60
C THR A 485 -13.22 0.83 1.99
N PHE A 486 -13.20 -0.29 2.72
CA PHE A 486 -11.99 -1.05 3.01
C PHE A 486 -11.32 -1.62 1.74
N PHE A 487 -12.06 -1.83 0.65
CA PHE A 487 -11.53 -2.44 -0.57
C PHE A 487 -11.07 -1.40 -1.59
N GLY A 488 -11.64 -0.20 -1.60
CA GLY A 488 -11.16 0.90 -2.42
C GLY A 488 -12.13 2.07 -2.53
N VAL A 489 -11.93 2.91 -3.54
CA VAL A 489 -12.84 4.02 -3.87
C VAL A 489 -13.71 3.59 -5.04
N LEU A 490 -15.02 3.56 -4.83
CA LEU A 490 -16.02 3.25 -5.85
C LEU A 490 -16.69 4.53 -6.32
N ALA A 491 -16.91 4.65 -7.63
CA ALA A 491 -17.62 5.78 -8.21
C ALA A 491 -18.55 5.34 -9.35
N VAL A 492 -19.75 5.92 -9.38
CA VAL A 492 -20.67 5.84 -10.51
C VAL A 492 -20.63 7.17 -11.24
N ARG A 493 -20.35 7.14 -12.54
CA ARG A 493 -20.29 8.35 -13.38
C ARG A 493 -21.31 8.27 -14.49
N GLU A 494 -21.95 9.40 -14.78
CA GLU A 494 -22.76 9.56 -15.99
C GLU A 494 -21.86 10.06 -17.13
N SER A 495 -22.03 9.50 -18.31
CA SER A 495 -21.35 9.97 -19.51
C SER A 495 -22.30 9.92 -20.71
N VAL A 496 -21.92 10.64 -21.77
CA VAL A 496 -22.69 10.74 -23.00
C VAL A 496 -21.84 10.23 -24.15
N LEU A 497 -22.40 9.33 -24.95
CA LEU A 497 -21.81 8.87 -26.20
C LEU A 497 -22.70 9.26 -27.37
N THR A 498 -22.14 9.24 -28.57
CA THR A 498 -22.91 9.39 -29.81
C THR A 498 -23.45 8.03 -30.24
N SER A 499 -24.78 7.89 -30.29
CA SER A 499 -25.42 6.63 -30.71
C SER A 499 -25.20 6.34 -32.20
N GLU A 500 -25.56 5.14 -32.60
CA GLU A 500 -25.56 4.68 -34.00
C GLU A 500 -26.47 5.54 -34.90
N GLN A 501 -27.42 6.27 -34.30
CA GLN A 501 -28.34 7.20 -34.96
C GLN A 501 -27.85 8.66 -34.87
N ASN A 502 -26.60 8.87 -34.46
CA ASN A 502 -25.96 10.16 -34.28
C ASN A 502 -26.67 11.07 -33.26
N GLN A 503 -27.28 10.48 -32.22
CA GLN A 503 -27.94 11.19 -31.13
C GLN A 503 -27.15 11.04 -29.82
N PRO A 504 -27.16 12.06 -28.95
CA PRO A 504 -26.52 11.95 -27.64
C PRO A 504 -27.26 10.91 -26.78
N GLU A 505 -26.52 9.95 -26.26
CA GLU A 505 -27.07 8.88 -25.44
C GLU A 505 -26.32 8.77 -24.12
N LYS A 506 -27.07 8.78 -23.02
CA LYS A 506 -26.55 8.67 -21.67
C LYS A 506 -26.27 7.22 -21.30
N TYR A 507 -25.19 7.02 -20.57
CA TYR A 507 -24.80 5.74 -19.99
C TYR A 507 -24.13 5.96 -18.64
N HIS A 508 -24.20 4.94 -17.78
CA HIS A 508 -23.52 4.94 -16.49
C HIS A 508 -22.30 4.02 -16.52
N GLU A 509 -21.27 4.38 -15.76
CA GLU A 509 -20.04 3.62 -15.62
C GLU A 509 -19.71 3.37 -14.15
N LEU A 510 -19.28 2.15 -13.84
CA LEU A 510 -18.77 1.79 -12.53
C LEU A 510 -17.24 1.82 -12.55
N PHE A 511 -16.65 2.61 -11.66
CA PHE A 511 -15.21 2.70 -11.45
C PHE A 511 -14.84 2.17 -10.06
N HIS A 512 -13.76 1.38 -10.00
CA HIS A 512 -13.02 1.09 -8.77
C HIS A 512 -11.59 1.64 -8.94
N GLY A 513 -11.29 2.74 -8.25
CA GLY A 513 -10.10 3.54 -8.54
C GLY A 513 -10.18 4.14 -9.96
N THR A 514 -9.19 3.85 -10.80
CA THR A 514 -9.18 4.25 -12.23
C THR A 514 -9.63 3.16 -13.21
N THR A 515 -9.96 1.96 -12.73
CA THR A 515 -10.40 0.85 -13.58
C THR A 515 -11.92 0.87 -13.72
N LYS A 516 -12.39 0.76 -14.97
CA LYS A 516 -13.81 0.61 -15.31
C LYS A 516 -14.24 -0.85 -15.20
N HIS A 517 -15.18 -1.14 -14.30
CA HIS A 517 -15.70 -2.49 -14.01
C HIS A 517 -17.11 -2.75 -14.52
N GLY A 518 -17.66 -1.81 -15.27
CA GLY A 518 -18.94 -2.00 -15.93
C GLY A 518 -19.43 -0.71 -16.54
N ALA A 519 -20.28 -0.84 -17.54
CA ALA A 519 -21.02 0.27 -18.11
C ALA A 519 -22.41 -0.21 -18.52
N GLN A 520 -23.40 0.68 -18.46
CA GLN A 520 -24.77 0.42 -18.90
C GLN A 520 -25.34 1.59 -19.68
N ARG A 521 -25.77 1.33 -20.92
CA ARG A 521 -26.56 2.28 -21.71
C ARG A 521 -27.96 2.37 -21.12
N LEU A 522 -28.45 3.58 -20.87
CA LEU A 522 -29.73 3.81 -20.18
C LEU A 522 -31.00 3.59 -21.03
N PRO A 523 -31.00 3.77 -22.37
CA PRO A 523 -32.20 3.53 -23.16
C PRO A 523 -32.78 2.13 -22.96
N ALA A 524 -34.11 2.04 -22.87
CA ALA A 524 -34.80 0.83 -22.44
C ALA A 524 -34.55 -0.39 -23.35
N ASN A 525 -34.28 -0.18 -24.63
CA ASN A 525 -33.95 -1.23 -25.61
C ASN A 525 -32.49 -1.71 -25.52
N LEU A 526 -31.62 -0.97 -24.83
CA LEU A 526 -30.18 -1.27 -24.69
C LEU A 526 -29.80 -1.63 -23.25
N ALA A 527 -30.67 -1.34 -22.27
CA ALA A 527 -30.43 -1.53 -20.85
C ALA A 527 -30.16 -2.99 -20.44
N THR A 528 -30.49 -3.98 -21.27
CA THR A 528 -30.21 -5.41 -21.02
C THR A 528 -29.05 -5.96 -21.87
N ILE A 529 -28.35 -5.10 -22.61
CA ILE A 529 -27.18 -5.50 -23.39
C ILE A 529 -25.97 -5.49 -22.46
N PRO A 530 -25.28 -6.63 -22.25
CA PRO A 530 -24.03 -6.64 -21.52
C PRO A 530 -22.94 -5.95 -22.35
N LEU A 531 -22.21 -5.04 -21.73
CA LEU A 531 -21.16 -4.22 -22.36
C LEU A 531 -19.80 -4.49 -21.72
N THR A 532 -18.79 -3.69 -22.05
CA THR A 532 -17.41 -3.81 -21.58
C THR A 532 -16.82 -5.17 -21.91
N TYR A 533 -16.18 -5.84 -20.95
CA TYR A 533 -15.54 -7.14 -21.16
C TYR A 533 -16.53 -8.32 -21.18
N TYR A 534 -17.83 -8.09 -20.93
CA TYR A 534 -18.90 -9.09 -21.06
C TYR A 534 -19.69 -8.98 -22.37
N SER A 535 -19.23 -8.16 -23.30
CA SER A 535 -19.95 -7.86 -24.54
C SER A 535 -20.29 -9.12 -25.35
N ARG A 536 -21.42 -9.08 -26.07
CA ARG A 536 -21.87 -10.17 -26.97
C ARG A 536 -20.83 -10.61 -28.01
N PRO A 537 -20.08 -9.71 -28.70
CA PRO A 537 -19.03 -10.14 -29.61
C PRO A 537 -17.77 -10.66 -28.89
N GLY A 538 -17.61 -10.38 -27.60
CA GLY A 538 -16.47 -10.79 -26.79
C GLY A 538 -16.54 -12.26 -26.33
N PRO A 539 -15.52 -12.75 -25.61
CA PRO A 539 -15.35 -14.16 -25.29
C PRO A 539 -16.51 -14.76 -24.48
N MET A 540 -17.03 -14.04 -23.47
CA MET A 540 -18.18 -14.53 -22.70
C MET A 540 -19.46 -14.60 -23.54
N GLY A 541 -19.68 -13.63 -24.43
CA GLY A 541 -20.80 -13.68 -25.37
C GLY A 541 -20.70 -14.87 -26.32
N GLN A 542 -19.49 -15.17 -26.81
CA GLN A 542 -19.21 -16.36 -27.63
C GLN A 542 -19.48 -17.66 -26.85
N LEU A 543 -19.04 -17.73 -25.58
CA LEU A 543 -19.27 -18.89 -24.72
C LEU A 543 -20.75 -19.15 -24.52
N PHE A 544 -21.51 -18.16 -24.05
CA PHE A 544 -22.96 -18.33 -23.84
C PHE A 544 -23.68 -18.65 -25.15
N LYS A 545 -23.22 -18.10 -26.28
CA LYS A 545 -23.84 -18.37 -27.58
C LYS A 545 -23.60 -19.79 -28.08
N GLU A 546 -22.39 -20.33 -27.89
CA GLU A 546 -22.04 -21.68 -28.33
C GLU A 546 -22.78 -22.75 -27.53
N PHE A 547 -22.97 -22.53 -26.23
CA PHE A 547 -23.67 -23.47 -25.34
C PHE A 547 -25.17 -23.21 -25.18
N ASP A 548 -25.74 -22.27 -25.95
CA ASP A 548 -27.14 -21.81 -25.85
C ASP A 548 -28.15 -22.96 -25.88
N ASN A 549 -27.89 -24.02 -26.67
CA ASN A 549 -28.79 -25.17 -26.78
C ASN A 549 -28.69 -26.19 -25.63
N THR A 550 -27.68 -26.06 -24.76
CA THR A 550 -27.38 -27.05 -23.71
C THR A 550 -27.34 -26.45 -22.30
N ASN A 551 -27.46 -25.12 -22.19
CA ASN A 551 -27.31 -24.40 -20.94
C ASN A 551 -28.62 -24.06 -20.20
N GLU A 552 -29.77 -24.56 -20.65
CA GLU A 552 -31.09 -24.19 -20.09
C GLU A 552 -31.18 -24.40 -18.58
N ASN A 553 -30.64 -25.52 -18.07
CA ASN A 553 -30.71 -25.90 -16.65
C ASN A 553 -29.36 -25.76 -15.92
N TRP A 554 -28.45 -24.90 -16.42
CA TRP A 554 -27.14 -24.73 -15.80
C TRP A 554 -27.24 -24.11 -14.41
N THR A 555 -26.38 -24.59 -13.51
CA THR A 555 -26.05 -23.92 -12.26
C THR A 555 -24.74 -23.16 -12.44
N ILE A 556 -24.80 -21.84 -12.34
CA ILE A 556 -23.71 -20.92 -12.68
C ILE A 556 -23.23 -20.22 -11.41
N GLY A 557 -21.93 -20.31 -11.14
CA GLY A 557 -21.25 -19.54 -10.10
C GLY A 557 -20.46 -18.39 -10.75
N VAL A 558 -20.54 -17.19 -10.18
CA VAL A 558 -19.74 -16.04 -10.64
C VAL A 558 -19.06 -15.42 -9.43
N VAL A 559 -17.74 -15.35 -9.50
CA VAL A 559 -16.89 -14.68 -8.52
C VAL A 559 -16.59 -13.28 -9.04
N GLY A 560 -17.07 -12.25 -8.33
CA GLY A 560 -17.17 -10.85 -8.77
C GLY A 560 -18.56 -10.49 -9.26
N LEU A 561 -18.97 -9.23 -9.05
CA LEU A 561 -20.27 -8.72 -9.51
C LEU A 561 -20.17 -7.59 -10.54
N GLY A 562 -19.25 -6.63 -10.32
CA GLY A 562 -19.17 -5.41 -11.11
C GLY A 562 -20.51 -4.66 -11.16
N ALA A 563 -20.93 -4.20 -12.34
CA ALA A 563 -22.25 -3.60 -12.52
C ALA A 563 -23.42 -4.62 -12.65
N GLY A 564 -23.14 -5.93 -12.54
CA GLY A 564 -24.14 -6.99 -12.72
C GLY A 564 -24.44 -7.39 -14.17
N ALA A 565 -23.67 -6.88 -15.14
CA ALA A 565 -23.94 -7.06 -16.58
C ALA A 565 -23.99 -8.54 -17.03
N LEU A 566 -23.16 -9.42 -16.44
CA LEU A 566 -23.12 -10.84 -16.81
C LEU A 566 -24.45 -11.56 -16.57
N THR A 567 -25.28 -11.09 -15.64
CA THR A 567 -26.62 -11.66 -15.38
C THR A 567 -27.57 -11.53 -16.57
N CYS A 568 -27.28 -10.67 -17.56
CA CYS A 568 -28.08 -10.58 -18.79
C CYS A 568 -27.85 -11.70 -19.80
N TYR A 569 -27.04 -12.70 -19.45
CA TYR A 569 -27.03 -14.00 -20.12
C TYR A 569 -27.91 -15.05 -19.43
N ALA A 570 -28.52 -14.73 -18.28
CA ALA A 570 -29.33 -15.68 -17.53
C ALA A 570 -30.60 -16.09 -18.27
N LYS A 571 -31.01 -17.35 -18.05
CA LYS A 571 -32.28 -17.93 -18.50
C LYS A 571 -33.14 -18.33 -17.31
N ASP A 572 -34.44 -18.44 -17.52
CA ASP A 572 -35.43 -18.67 -16.46
C ASP A 572 -35.19 -19.95 -15.63
N GLN A 573 -34.68 -21.02 -16.25
CA GLN A 573 -34.44 -22.31 -15.60
C GLN A 573 -33.04 -22.47 -15.00
N GLN A 574 -32.18 -21.45 -15.13
CA GLN A 574 -30.84 -21.47 -14.55
C GLN A 574 -30.86 -21.07 -13.06
N ASN A 575 -29.84 -21.53 -12.33
CA ASN A 575 -29.58 -21.09 -10.96
C ASN A 575 -28.26 -20.32 -10.93
N TRP A 576 -28.27 -19.07 -10.45
CA TRP A 576 -27.08 -18.24 -10.39
C TRP A 576 -26.66 -18.01 -8.93
N THR A 577 -25.37 -18.13 -8.64
CA THR A 577 -24.78 -17.70 -7.37
C THR A 577 -23.66 -16.70 -7.64
N LEU A 578 -23.79 -15.49 -7.10
CA LEU A 578 -22.84 -14.40 -7.25
C LEU A 578 -22.07 -14.23 -5.92
N TYR A 579 -20.75 -14.23 -5.97
CA TYR A 579 -19.87 -14.01 -4.82
C TYR A 579 -19.18 -12.66 -4.96
N GLU A 580 -19.39 -11.75 -4.02
CA GLU A 580 -18.79 -10.41 -4.04
C GLU A 580 -18.15 -10.10 -2.68
N ILE A 581 -16.92 -9.61 -2.67
CA ILE A 581 -16.19 -9.35 -1.42
C ILE A 581 -16.56 -7.99 -0.83
N ASP A 582 -16.87 -6.99 -1.67
CA ASP A 582 -17.23 -5.65 -1.22
C ASP A 582 -18.76 -5.43 -1.22
N PRO A 583 -19.41 -5.32 -0.04
CA PRO A 583 -20.86 -5.08 0.04
C PRO A 583 -21.30 -3.81 -0.71
N LEU A 584 -20.46 -2.78 -0.84
CA LEU A 584 -20.83 -1.57 -1.57
C LEU A 584 -21.01 -1.83 -3.08
N VAL A 585 -20.29 -2.79 -3.67
CA VAL A 585 -20.50 -3.17 -5.07
C VAL A 585 -21.89 -3.78 -5.24
N VAL A 586 -22.34 -4.58 -4.27
CA VAL A 586 -23.70 -5.16 -4.25
C VAL A 586 -24.75 -4.06 -4.16
N ASP A 587 -24.58 -3.09 -3.27
CA ASP A 587 -25.51 -1.97 -3.10
C ASP A 587 -25.62 -1.12 -4.36
N ILE A 588 -24.48 -0.80 -4.99
CA ILE A 588 -24.44 -0.03 -6.24
C ILE A 588 -25.11 -0.79 -7.39
N ALA A 589 -24.77 -2.08 -7.59
CA ALA A 589 -25.32 -2.89 -8.67
C ALA A 589 -26.82 -3.22 -8.50
N SER A 590 -27.30 -3.23 -7.26
CA SER A 590 -28.71 -3.48 -6.92
C SER A 590 -29.57 -2.21 -7.01
N ASN A 591 -28.96 -1.02 -7.02
CA ASN A 591 -29.68 0.24 -7.11
C ASN A 591 -30.06 0.55 -8.57
N PRO A 592 -31.36 0.53 -8.94
CA PRO A 592 -31.82 0.75 -10.32
C PRO A 592 -31.60 2.18 -10.83
N ASP A 593 -31.33 3.15 -9.94
CA ASP A 593 -30.97 4.52 -10.33
C ASP A 593 -29.54 4.57 -10.91
N TYR A 594 -28.68 3.61 -10.53
CA TYR A 594 -27.33 3.46 -11.06
C TYR A 594 -27.28 2.38 -12.14
N PHE A 595 -27.70 1.16 -11.82
CA PHE A 595 -27.68 0.03 -12.75
C PHE A 595 -28.95 -0.80 -12.65
N SER A 596 -29.53 -1.13 -13.80
CA SER A 596 -30.77 -1.92 -13.88
C SER A 596 -30.57 -3.39 -14.27
N TYR A 597 -29.32 -3.84 -14.44
CA TYR A 597 -29.02 -5.20 -14.89
C TYR A 597 -29.62 -6.27 -13.96
N LEU A 598 -29.35 -6.19 -12.66
CA LEU A 598 -29.89 -7.17 -11.70
C LEU A 598 -31.43 -7.15 -11.72
N LYS A 599 -32.04 -5.97 -11.67
CA LYS A 599 -33.51 -5.85 -11.70
C LYS A 599 -34.14 -6.44 -12.97
N ARG A 600 -33.47 -6.36 -14.12
CA ARG A 600 -34.06 -6.72 -15.42
C ARG A 600 -33.67 -8.11 -15.93
N CYS A 601 -32.53 -8.64 -15.48
CA CYS A 601 -31.93 -9.85 -16.03
C CYS A 601 -31.72 -10.96 -14.99
N SER A 602 -31.62 -10.62 -13.70
CA SER A 602 -31.31 -11.59 -12.64
C SER A 602 -32.55 -12.40 -12.27
N HIS A 603 -32.74 -13.54 -12.95
CA HIS A 603 -33.75 -14.54 -12.61
C HIS A 603 -33.11 -15.61 -11.70
N ASN A 604 -33.67 -15.82 -10.51
CA ASN A 604 -33.27 -16.88 -9.57
C ASN A 604 -31.76 -16.85 -9.18
N THR A 605 -31.33 -15.70 -8.65
CA THR A 605 -29.94 -15.44 -8.27
C THR A 605 -29.79 -15.34 -6.76
N THR A 606 -28.77 -16.02 -6.22
CA THR A 606 -28.34 -15.88 -4.82
C THR A 606 -27.09 -15.02 -4.74
N MET A 607 -27.11 -13.97 -3.92
CA MET A 607 -25.93 -13.14 -3.62
C MET A 607 -25.25 -13.63 -2.34
N ARG A 608 -23.92 -13.78 -2.36
CA ARG A 608 -23.10 -14.08 -1.17
C ARG A 608 -21.99 -13.06 -1.02
N VAL A 609 -21.99 -12.36 0.12
CA VAL A 609 -20.97 -11.37 0.45
C VAL A 609 -19.83 -12.03 1.23
N GLY A 610 -18.58 -11.82 0.79
CA GLY A 610 -17.37 -12.34 1.44
C GLY A 610 -16.32 -12.87 0.46
N ASP A 611 -15.20 -13.38 0.98
CA ASP A 611 -14.17 -13.99 0.13
C ASP A 611 -14.74 -15.20 -0.63
N ALA A 612 -14.53 -15.21 -1.94
CA ALA A 612 -15.10 -16.20 -2.82
C ALA A 612 -14.49 -17.59 -2.64
N ARG A 613 -13.20 -17.71 -2.35
CA ARG A 613 -12.55 -19.00 -2.16
C ARG A 613 -13.07 -19.68 -0.90
N LEU A 614 -13.12 -18.96 0.21
CA LEU A 614 -13.70 -19.45 1.48
C LEU A 614 -15.19 -19.79 1.31
N SER A 615 -15.93 -18.99 0.54
CA SER A 615 -17.34 -19.26 0.25
C SER A 615 -17.54 -20.53 -0.60
N LEU A 616 -16.68 -20.75 -1.59
CA LEU A 616 -16.70 -21.92 -2.47
C LEU A 616 -16.33 -23.22 -1.74
N GLU A 617 -15.45 -23.17 -0.74
CA GLU A 617 -15.13 -24.34 0.10
C GLU A 617 -16.39 -24.97 0.71
N ASN A 618 -17.33 -24.12 1.13
CA ASN A 618 -18.60 -24.49 1.76
C ASN A 618 -19.69 -24.89 0.76
N GLU A 619 -19.47 -24.73 -0.55
CA GLU A 619 -20.42 -25.20 -1.55
C GLU A 619 -20.36 -26.73 -1.73
N PRO A 620 -21.47 -27.39 -2.11
CA PRO A 620 -21.43 -28.79 -2.51
C PRO A 620 -20.45 -29.04 -3.65
N ASP A 621 -19.79 -30.20 -3.62
CA ASP A 621 -18.96 -30.67 -4.73
C ASP A 621 -19.82 -30.95 -5.96
N GLN A 622 -19.25 -30.77 -7.15
CA GLN A 622 -19.94 -31.00 -8.44
C GLN A 622 -21.27 -30.24 -8.60
N LYS A 623 -21.36 -29.03 -8.03
CA LYS A 623 -22.54 -28.16 -8.13
C LYS A 623 -22.62 -27.45 -9.48
N PHE A 624 -21.53 -26.88 -9.96
CA PHE A 624 -21.55 -25.89 -11.04
C PHE A 624 -21.33 -26.51 -12.42
N ASP A 625 -22.12 -26.08 -13.41
CA ASP A 625 -21.88 -26.33 -14.84
C ASP A 625 -20.92 -25.28 -15.42
N LEU A 626 -21.00 -24.04 -14.94
CA LEU A 626 -20.09 -22.96 -15.28
C LEU A 626 -19.67 -22.23 -14.00
N LEU A 627 -18.37 -22.03 -13.82
CA LEU A 627 -17.82 -21.20 -12.77
C LEU A 627 -16.99 -20.09 -13.42
N VAL A 628 -17.39 -18.84 -13.21
CA VAL A 628 -16.75 -17.64 -13.77
C VAL A 628 -15.94 -16.95 -12.68
N MET A 629 -14.69 -16.64 -12.99
CA MET A 629 -13.71 -16.03 -12.09
C MET A 629 -13.35 -14.64 -12.59
N ASP A 630 -13.84 -13.62 -11.90
CA ASP A 630 -13.68 -12.20 -12.23
C ASP A 630 -13.56 -11.33 -10.95
N ALA A 631 -12.72 -11.77 -10.02
CA ALA A 631 -12.45 -11.06 -8.76
C ALA A 631 -11.30 -10.07 -8.91
N PHE A 632 -11.57 -8.93 -9.53
CA PHE A 632 -10.59 -7.83 -9.64
C PHE A 632 -10.88 -6.73 -8.62
N SER A 633 -9.83 -6.31 -7.90
CA SER A 633 -9.82 -5.04 -7.18
C SER A 633 -9.00 -4.05 -8.01
N SER A 634 -9.66 -3.17 -8.77
CA SER A 634 -9.00 -2.37 -9.81
C SER A 634 -8.28 -3.27 -10.82
N ASP A 635 -6.99 -3.07 -11.09
CA ASP A 635 -6.17 -3.89 -11.99
C ASP A 635 -5.43 -5.04 -11.24
N SER A 636 -5.77 -5.32 -9.98
CA SER A 636 -5.12 -6.36 -9.17
C SER A 636 -5.97 -7.63 -9.07
N VAL A 637 -5.40 -8.78 -9.43
CA VAL A 637 -6.00 -10.11 -9.21
C VAL A 637 -5.39 -10.74 -7.96
N PRO A 638 -6.20 -11.14 -6.96
CA PRO A 638 -5.70 -11.79 -5.77
C PRO A 638 -5.00 -13.11 -6.10
N THR A 639 -3.72 -13.24 -5.71
CA THR A 639 -2.91 -14.41 -6.11
C THR A 639 -3.44 -15.71 -5.52
N HIS A 640 -4.13 -15.66 -4.36
CA HIS A 640 -4.73 -16.84 -3.72
C HIS A 640 -5.89 -17.43 -4.51
N LEU A 641 -6.42 -16.74 -5.53
CA LEU A 641 -7.44 -17.27 -6.43
C LEU A 641 -6.84 -17.97 -7.66
N LEU A 642 -5.52 -17.92 -7.84
CA LEU A 642 -4.78 -18.42 -8.99
C LEU A 642 -3.81 -19.56 -8.65
N THR A 643 -3.80 -20.02 -7.40
CA THR A 643 -2.91 -21.12 -6.97
C THR A 643 -3.43 -22.47 -7.47
N GLN A 644 -2.53 -23.46 -7.46
CA GLN A 644 -2.89 -24.83 -7.76
C GLN A 644 -4.05 -25.33 -6.88
N GLU A 645 -3.98 -25.09 -5.57
CA GLU A 645 -5.00 -25.50 -4.60
C GLU A 645 -6.35 -24.83 -4.87
N ALA A 646 -6.33 -23.56 -5.32
CA ALA A 646 -7.53 -22.86 -5.74
C ALA A 646 -8.17 -23.51 -6.98
N LEU A 647 -7.37 -23.83 -8.01
CA LEU A 647 -7.86 -24.51 -9.20
C LEU A 647 -8.41 -25.91 -8.89
N GLU A 648 -7.72 -26.68 -8.04
CA GLU A 648 -8.20 -27.99 -7.57
C GLU A 648 -9.54 -27.86 -6.84
N LEU A 649 -9.71 -26.86 -5.97
CA LEU A 649 -10.98 -26.54 -5.33
C LEU A 649 -12.07 -26.24 -6.39
N TYR A 650 -11.79 -25.37 -7.36
CA TYR A 650 -12.76 -25.01 -8.39
C TYR A 650 -13.22 -26.24 -9.20
N PHE A 651 -12.28 -27.10 -9.58
CA PHE A 651 -12.58 -28.35 -10.31
C PHE A 651 -13.22 -29.44 -9.45
N LYS A 652 -13.14 -29.34 -8.12
CA LYS A 652 -13.92 -30.13 -7.17
C LYS A 652 -15.38 -29.65 -7.09
N LYS A 653 -15.62 -28.34 -7.19
CA LYS A 653 -16.97 -27.74 -7.20
C LYS A 653 -17.65 -27.79 -8.57
N LEU A 654 -16.89 -27.93 -9.66
CA LEU A 654 -17.42 -28.14 -11.01
C LEU A 654 -17.89 -29.58 -11.23
N LYS A 655 -18.97 -29.73 -12.01
CA LYS A 655 -19.42 -31.01 -12.57
C LYS A 655 -18.35 -31.62 -13.50
N PRO A 656 -18.41 -32.93 -13.81
CA PRO A 656 -17.44 -33.59 -14.69
C PRO A 656 -17.26 -32.94 -16.07
N ASN A 657 -18.35 -32.39 -16.63
CA ASN A 657 -18.40 -31.64 -17.88
C ASN A 657 -18.53 -30.12 -17.68
N GLY A 658 -18.22 -29.62 -16.47
CA GLY A 658 -18.30 -28.21 -16.15
C GLY A 658 -17.12 -27.42 -16.73
N ILE A 659 -17.34 -26.11 -16.91
CA ILE A 659 -16.38 -25.16 -17.49
C ILE A 659 -15.97 -24.15 -16.42
N LEU A 660 -14.66 -23.89 -16.33
CA LEU A 660 -14.09 -22.80 -15.56
C LEU A 660 -13.70 -21.67 -16.52
N ALA A 661 -14.21 -20.46 -16.33
CA ALA A 661 -13.87 -19.30 -17.16
C ALA A 661 -13.18 -18.23 -16.31
N PHE A 662 -11.97 -17.84 -16.67
CA PHE A 662 -11.21 -16.77 -16.02
C PHE A 662 -11.12 -15.55 -16.91
N HIS A 663 -11.50 -14.41 -16.35
CA HIS A 663 -11.11 -13.13 -16.90
C HIS A 663 -9.67 -12.83 -16.50
N ILE A 664 -8.79 -12.57 -17.48
CA ILE A 664 -7.35 -12.35 -17.24
C ILE A 664 -6.83 -11.05 -17.83
N THR A 665 -7.72 -10.16 -18.27
CA THR A 665 -7.33 -8.85 -18.81
C THR A 665 -6.59 -8.06 -17.74
N ASN A 666 -5.32 -7.77 -17.99
CA ASN A 666 -4.51 -7.03 -17.04
C ASN A 666 -3.50 -6.13 -17.77
N ARG A 667 -3.32 -4.90 -17.31
CA ARG A 667 -2.39 -3.95 -17.95
C ARG A 667 -0.91 -4.25 -17.69
N HIS A 668 -0.61 -4.97 -16.60
CA HIS A 668 0.75 -5.10 -16.07
C HIS A 668 1.23 -6.55 -15.88
N LEU A 669 0.32 -7.52 -15.77
CA LEU A 669 0.62 -8.92 -15.48
C LEU A 669 0.21 -9.86 -16.62
N LEU A 670 1.05 -10.85 -16.93
CA LEU A 670 0.80 -11.93 -17.89
C LEU A 670 0.17 -13.15 -17.19
N LEU A 671 -1.06 -12.99 -16.69
CA LEU A 671 -1.77 -14.04 -15.93
C LEU A 671 -1.95 -15.35 -16.73
N LYS A 672 -2.02 -15.29 -18.07
CA LYS A 672 -2.05 -16.48 -18.94
C LYS A 672 -0.90 -17.45 -18.70
N LYS A 673 0.26 -16.95 -18.26
CA LYS A 673 1.43 -17.78 -17.94
C LYS A 673 1.17 -18.68 -16.73
N VAL A 674 0.62 -18.12 -15.66
CA VAL A 674 0.26 -18.85 -14.43
C VAL A 674 -0.77 -19.93 -14.75
N LEU A 675 -1.85 -19.54 -15.43
CA LEU A 675 -2.93 -20.45 -15.79
C LEU A 675 -2.50 -21.57 -16.74
N SER A 676 -1.60 -21.30 -17.69
CA SER A 676 -1.07 -22.35 -18.57
C SER A 676 -0.25 -23.39 -17.82
N ILE A 677 0.61 -22.95 -16.89
CA ILE A 677 1.44 -23.87 -16.10
C ILE A 677 0.55 -24.79 -15.26
N HIS A 678 -0.51 -24.25 -14.65
CA HIS A 678 -1.46 -25.06 -13.91
C HIS A 678 -2.27 -26.00 -14.78
N ALA A 679 -2.75 -25.54 -15.94
CA ALA A 679 -3.49 -26.40 -16.87
C ALA A 679 -2.63 -27.59 -17.33
N GLU A 680 -1.35 -27.37 -17.63
CA GLU A 680 -0.42 -28.44 -17.99
C GLU A 680 -0.15 -29.38 -16.81
N HIS A 681 0.15 -28.84 -15.63
CA HIS A 681 0.50 -29.62 -14.43
C HIS A 681 -0.66 -30.48 -13.92
N LEU A 682 -1.89 -29.93 -13.94
CA LEU A 682 -3.11 -30.62 -13.48
C LEU A 682 -3.80 -31.41 -14.61
N HIS A 683 -3.23 -31.42 -15.82
CA HIS A 683 -3.76 -32.09 -17.01
C HIS A 683 -5.19 -31.64 -17.40
N PHE A 684 -5.48 -30.34 -17.26
CA PHE A 684 -6.74 -29.76 -17.71
C PHE A 684 -6.65 -29.30 -19.17
N ALA A 685 -7.74 -29.46 -19.91
CA ALA A 685 -7.89 -28.82 -21.21
C ALA A 685 -8.10 -27.33 -21.01
N ALA A 686 -7.37 -26.49 -21.75
CA ALA A 686 -7.48 -25.03 -21.65
C ALA A 686 -7.43 -24.36 -23.03
N LEU A 687 -8.28 -23.35 -23.22
CA LEU A 687 -8.29 -22.46 -24.37
C LEU A 687 -8.20 -21.00 -23.91
N ILE A 688 -7.63 -20.14 -24.74
CA ILE A 688 -7.55 -18.69 -24.54
C ILE A 688 -8.19 -17.96 -25.72
N GLN A 689 -8.82 -16.83 -25.41
CA GLN A 689 -9.28 -15.87 -26.38
C GLN A 689 -8.80 -14.47 -25.98
N GLU A 690 -7.90 -13.90 -26.77
CA GLU A 690 -7.45 -12.51 -26.65
C GLU A 690 -8.28 -11.65 -27.63
N PHE A 691 -9.41 -11.14 -27.15
CA PHE A 691 -10.38 -10.44 -27.98
C PHE A 691 -10.03 -8.96 -28.10
N LYS A 692 -9.94 -8.48 -29.35
CA LYS A 692 -9.92 -7.06 -29.69
C LYS A 692 -11.02 -6.79 -30.71
N PRO A 693 -11.92 -5.83 -30.47
CA PRO A 693 -12.99 -5.54 -31.42
C PRO A 693 -12.39 -5.03 -32.74
N GLN A 694 -12.85 -5.59 -33.87
CA GLN A 694 -12.34 -5.25 -35.21
C GLN A 694 -12.81 -3.86 -35.68
N GLN A 695 -13.96 -3.43 -35.19
CA GLN A 695 -14.54 -2.11 -35.39
C GLN A 695 -14.69 -1.44 -34.03
N ASP A 696 -14.68 -0.12 -34.00
CA ASP A 696 -14.94 0.63 -32.77
C ASP A 696 -16.42 0.52 -32.41
N ILE A 697 -16.74 -0.39 -31.48
CA ILE A 697 -18.10 -0.59 -30.97
C ILE A 697 -18.18 0.12 -29.62
N PRO A 698 -19.10 1.09 -29.45
CA PRO A 698 -19.20 1.84 -28.21
C PRO A 698 -19.27 0.94 -26.97
N LEU A 699 -18.42 1.24 -25.98
CA LEU A 699 -18.34 0.55 -24.70
C LEU A 699 -17.97 -0.95 -24.77
N VAL A 700 -17.49 -1.45 -25.92
CA VAL A 700 -16.87 -2.77 -26.03
C VAL A 700 -15.36 -2.60 -25.92
N VAL A 701 -14.75 -3.32 -24.97
CA VAL A 701 -13.31 -3.21 -24.70
C VAL A 701 -12.58 -4.49 -25.07
N ALA A 702 -11.28 -4.38 -25.36
CA ALA A 702 -10.43 -5.54 -25.51
C ALA A 702 -10.39 -6.33 -24.19
N THR A 703 -10.44 -7.66 -24.28
CA THR A 703 -10.50 -8.53 -23.11
C THR A 703 -9.91 -9.90 -23.40
N ASP A 704 -9.20 -10.43 -22.42
CA ASP A 704 -8.52 -11.72 -22.49
C ASP A 704 -9.20 -12.69 -21.52
N TRP A 705 -9.63 -13.85 -22.03
CA TRP A 705 -10.30 -14.88 -21.25
C TRP A 705 -9.66 -16.25 -21.46
N VAL A 706 -9.58 -17.02 -20.38
CA VAL A 706 -9.15 -18.43 -20.41
C VAL A 706 -10.31 -19.30 -19.97
N VAL A 707 -10.60 -20.36 -20.73
CA VAL A 707 -11.57 -21.39 -20.34
C VAL A 707 -10.85 -22.70 -20.11
N MET A 708 -11.24 -23.42 -19.07
CA MET A 708 -10.66 -24.71 -18.69
C MET A 708 -11.75 -25.75 -18.42
N ALA A 709 -11.44 -27.02 -18.70
CA ALA A 709 -12.29 -28.16 -18.40
C ALA A 709 -11.45 -29.41 -18.10
N LYS A 710 -12.04 -30.42 -17.43
CA LYS A 710 -11.36 -31.71 -17.19
C LYS A 710 -11.07 -32.44 -18.50
N ASN A 711 -12.03 -32.40 -19.44
CA ASN A 711 -11.94 -33.10 -20.72
C ASN A 711 -11.89 -32.11 -21.88
N PRO A 712 -11.01 -32.32 -22.89
CA PRO A 712 -10.97 -31.48 -24.10
C PRO A 712 -12.29 -31.42 -24.86
N GLU A 713 -13.07 -32.51 -24.82
CA GLU A 713 -14.38 -32.62 -25.48
C GLU A 713 -15.37 -31.58 -24.98
N THR A 714 -15.30 -31.20 -23.71
CA THR A 714 -16.14 -30.14 -23.12
C THR A 714 -15.88 -28.78 -23.77
N LEU A 715 -14.65 -28.51 -24.21
CA LEU A 715 -14.27 -27.25 -24.86
C LEU A 715 -14.27 -27.33 -26.39
N ALA A 716 -14.53 -28.51 -26.96
CA ALA A 716 -14.53 -28.72 -28.40
C ALA A 716 -15.47 -27.75 -29.15
N PRO A 717 -16.71 -27.47 -28.67
CA PRO A 717 -17.60 -26.49 -29.33
C PRO A 717 -16.93 -25.12 -29.51
N LEU A 718 -16.21 -24.61 -28.49
CA LEU A 718 -15.52 -23.33 -28.58
C LEU A 718 -14.34 -23.36 -29.54
N SER A 719 -13.55 -24.44 -29.52
CA SER A 719 -12.38 -24.58 -30.40
C SER A 719 -12.74 -24.69 -31.89
N LEU A 720 -13.95 -25.18 -32.19
CA LEU A 720 -14.47 -25.37 -33.55
C LEU A 720 -15.37 -24.20 -34.00
N SER A 721 -15.79 -23.35 -33.06
CA SER A 721 -16.69 -22.23 -33.31
C SER A 721 -16.06 -21.20 -34.24
N GLN A 722 -16.89 -20.61 -35.11
CA GLN A 722 -16.51 -19.46 -35.92
C GLN A 722 -16.81 -18.11 -35.25
N LEU A 723 -17.42 -18.13 -34.05
CA LEU A 723 -17.79 -16.91 -33.32
C LEU A 723 -16.57 -16.16 -32.76
N GLY A 724 -15.44 -16.84 -32.60
CA GLY A 724 -14.18 -16.23 -32.23
C GLY A 724 -12.99 -17.18 -32.40
N ASN A 725 -11.78 -16.63 -32.31
CA ASN A 725 -10.52 -17.35 -32.43
C ASN A 725 -10.05 -17.98 -31.10
N TRP A 726 -10.78 -18.96 -30.55
CA TRP A 726 -10.32 -19.68 -29.35
C TRP A 726 -9.11 -20.56 -29.67
N GLN A 727 -7.99 -20.29 -29.00
CA GLN A 727 -6.70 -20.95 -29.24
C GLN A 727 -6.28 -21.80 -28.07
N LYS A 728 -5.43 -22.81 -28.32
CA LYS A 728 -4.76 -23.53 -27.23
C LYS A 728 -3.84 -22.60 -26.45
N MET A 729 -3.74 -22.81 -25.15
CA MET A 729 -2.82 -22.06 -24.29
C MET A 729 -1.36 -22.26 -24.75
N PRO A 730 -0.53 -21.20 -24.78
CA PRO A 730 0.91 -21.31 -25.00
C PRO A 730 1.60 -21.94 -23.78
N LEU A 731 2.51 -22.89 -24.02
CA LEU A 731 3.24 -23.58 -22.94
C LEU A 731 4.41 -22.73 -22.41
N TYR A 732 4.61 -22.77 -21.10
CA TYR A 732 5.70 -22.07 -20.40
C TYR A 732 6.38 -23.00 -19.41
N PHE A 733 7.72 -22.98 -19.36
CA PHE A 733 8.53 -23.88 -18.52
C PHE A 733 9.52 -23.14 -17.62
N ASP A 734 9.46 -21.81 -17.59
CA ASP A 734 10.44 -20.94 -16.93
C ASP A 734 10.03 -20.51 -15.51
N MET A 735 8.95 -21.10 -14.97
CA MET A 735 8.42 -20.78 -13.65
C MET A 735 7.87 -22.02 -12.95
N LYS A 736 7.99 -22.06 -11.62
CA LYS A 736 7.32 -23.05 -10.78
C LYS A 736 5.81 -22.74 -10.69
N PRO A 737 4.94 -23.75 -10.61
CA PRO A 737 3.52 -23.55 -10.33
C PRO A 737 3.31 -22.71 -9.06
N TRP A 738 2.33 -21.82 -9.08
CA TRP A 738 1.94 -21.08 -7.88
C TRP A 738 1.15 -21.97 -6.93
N THR A 739 1.51 -21.95 -5.66
CA THR A 739 0.84 -22.69 -4.59
C THR A 739 0.47 -21.71 -3.49
N ASP A 740 -0.35 -22.14 -2.54
CA ASP A 740 -0.64 -21.33 -1.35
C ASP A 740 0.63 -21.00 -0.54
N ASP A 741 1.66 -21.85 -0.62
CA ASP A 741 2.96 -21.61 0.02
C ASP A 741 3.91 -20.75 -0.83
N PHE A 742 3.72 -20.68 -2.15
CA PHE A 742 4.69 -20.06 -3.06
C PHE A 742 4.03 -19.31 -4.23
N THR A 743 4.33 -18.02 -4.36
CA THR A 743 3.93 -17.19 -5.50
C THR A 743 5.08 -16.27 -5.93
N ASN A 744 5.22 -16.02 -7.23
CA ASN A 744 6.25 -15.13 -7.79
C ASN A 744 5.66 -14.17 -8.82
N ILE A 745 5.18 -13.02 -8.35
CA ILE A 745 4.52 -12.01 -9.19
C ILE A 745 5.51 -11.34 -10.17
N VAL A 746 6.77 -11.15 -9.76
CA VAL A 746 7.79 -10.48 -10.60
C VAL A 746 7.99 -11.21 -11.93
N SER A 747 7.92 -12.54 -11.91
CA SER A 747 8.13 -13.38 -13.10
C SER A 747 7.00 -13.36 -14.14
N ILE A 748 5.89 -12.65 -13.85
CA ILE A 748 4.78 -12.43 -14.80
C ILE A 748 4.57 -10.95 -15.15
N TRP A 749 5.47 -10.03 -14.78
CA TRP A 749 5.37 -8.64 -15.25
C TRP A 749 5.54 -8.53 -16.77
N LYS A 750 4.74 -7.66 -17.40
CA LYS A 750 4.74 -7.37 -18.85
C LYS A 750 5.93 -6.56 -19.32
#